data_AF-A0AA37SML7-F1
#
_entry.id   AF-A0AA37SML7-F1
#
_cell.length_a   1.000
_cell.length_b   1.000
_cell.length_c   1.000
_cell.angle_alpha   90.00
_cell.angle_beta   90.00
_cell.angle_gamma   90.00
#
_symmetry.space_group_name_H-M   'P 1'
#
loop_
_entity.id
_entity.type
_entity.pdbx_description
1 polymer ?
#
loop_
_entity_poly.entity_id
_entity_poly.type
_entity_poly.pdbx_seq_one_letter_code
_entity_poly.pdbx_strand_id
1 'polypeptide(L)'
;MCRNIFLGVILLFSIFKLGAQSVGIGIVNPDESAALHISSENKGILIPTMTTAEMDEIEFPADGLLIYNTTTLSFWYKRSFIGWKEVNPVYEDHLVDDDFDTAISVDSSGADTDVIKFRLSNKNINIRKNVSNFLSLEWEGNNENILIGKSAGSGINFGISNVYIGSKVASRNSSGSRNVIIGNFAGVSGWTNYNNVMVGDSAGHVNEGNYNTFIGRSSGIKNRSGLYNTFLGNQTGINNVNGDNNVFLGSRAGFSNATSGNVFIGTDSGNRNTTGKKNISIGTSAGYSNLTGYNNVMLGDSAGYQNTSYNNTYIGANAGKNSASGFGNTMVGSLAGEKNEEGIYNTALGLHASNKNQFGNRNTNIGAFAGEFNETGHSNVNVGYNAGVQNSGIGLNTNVGAYSGRFNTDGDKNVNIGYESGRDNLIGSTNTNLGYRSGMENHGSTNVFIGGNSGRDNNGGSDNVFIGYGSGFNTKGSRNILIGFEAGKNEQGSNKLIIDNSDTATPLIYGDFDSNVVELNVNDSDGVTGGFQIKSSNQTMLFDGNEIDVAEANLLMNMNVAHHIVTVQGGGNFGIGRTPSTNRLEVHGNASKSSAGDWLANSDARLKKNIHYLESQSMLQQLLLMKGVTYEWNDTRSDQDRPKGKQYGFIAQDLQQVWPENVSEDSEGYLQTAYGTYDHLYVESIKALNQKIINQENQLKHQEQLLQELKAEIADIKRNLE
;
A
#
# COMPACT_ATOMS: atom_id res chain seq x y z
N MET A 1 -130.18 4.21 75.94
CA MET A 1 -130.68 4.84 77.18
C MET A 1 -131.12 6.25 76.82
N CYS A 2 -132.39 6.55 77.09
CA CYS A 2 -133.09 7.85 77.16
C CYS A 2 -132.66 9.02 76.23
N ARG A 3 -133.48 9.53 75.31
CA ARG A 3 -134.84 10.13 75.46
C ARG A 3 -134.77 11.61 75.87
N ASN A 4 -135.24 12.46 74.94
CA ASN A 4 -136.00 13.72 75.11
C ASN A 4 -135.27 14.99 75.57
N ILE A 5 -135.71 16.23 75.31
CA ILE A 5 -136.69 16.97 74.45
C ILE A 5 -136.36 18.47 74.75
N PHE A 6 -136.60 19.38 73.79
CA PHE A 6 -137.09 20.79 73.89
C PHE A 6 -136.21 21.72 73.03
N LEU A 7 -136.65 22.75 72.30
CA LEU A 7 -137.89 23.32 71.72
C LEU A 7 -137.47 24.74 71.24
N GLY A 8 -138.02 25.30 70.16
CA GLY A 8 -137.86 26.72 69.79
C GLY A 8 -137.21 26.95 68.41
N VAL A 9 -137.94 26.96 67.29
CA VAL A 9 -138.75 28.06 66.71
C VAL A 9 -137.91 29.16 66.02
N ILE A 10 -138.14 29.29 64.69
CA ILE A 10 -138.02 30.48 63.81
C ILE A 10 -136.63 30.83 63.18
N LEU A 11 -136.42 30.52 61.88
CA LEU A 11 -136.61 31.40 60.71
C LEU A 11 -135.70 31.03 59.49
N LEU A 12 -136.33 30.85 58.33
CA LEU A 12 -135.90 31.16 56.94
C LEU A 12 -134.70 30.47 56.23
N PHE A 13 -135.04 29.85 55.09
CA PHE A 13 -134.27 29.56 53.85
C PHE A 13 -133.04 28.63 53.88
N SER A 14 -133.31 27.38 53.50
CA SER A 14 -132.46 26.43 52.77
C SER A 14 -131.79 27.06 51.55
N ILE A 15 -130.55 26.67 51.18
CA ILE A 15 -130.16 25.87 49.98
C ILE A 15 -128.70 25.37 50.15
N PHE A 16 -128.50 24.05 49.94
CA PHE A 16 -127.23 23.33 49.85
C PHE A 16 -126.43 23.67 48.57
N LYS A 17 -125.10 23.77 48.64
CA LYS A 17 -124.20 23.64 47.48
C LYS A 17 -123.60 22.22 47.45
N LEU A 18 -123.85 21.47 46.38
CA LEU A 18 -123.15 20.24 45.98
C LEU A 18 -122.10 20.59 44.91
N GLY A 19 -120.92 20.00 45.00
CA GLY A 19 -119.76 20.23 44.12
C GLY A 19 -119.91 19.61 42.72
N ALA A 20 -119.16 20.16 41.77
CA ALA A 20 -119.16 19.80 40.36
C ALA A 20 -118.69 18.34 40.10
N GLN A 21 -119.44 17.59 39.27
CA GLN A 21 -119.03 16.29 38.74
C GLN A 21 -118.43 16.45 37.33
N SER A 22 -117.37 15.70 37.02
CA SER A 22 -116.82 15.53 35.67
C SER A 22 -117.89 15.07 34.69
N VAL A 23 -117.89 15.61 33.46
CA VAL A 23 -118.87 15.23 32.45
C VAL A 23 -118.35 14.04 31.65
N GLY A 24 -119.04 12.90 31.74
CA GLY A 24 -118.79 11.73 30.90
C GLY A 24 -119.75 11.69 29.72
N ILE A 25 -119.26 11.48 28.49
CA ILE A 25 -120.10 11.22 27.31
C ILE A 25 -119.74 9.84 26.76
N GLY A 26 -120.67 8.89 26.85
CA GLY A 26 -120.45 7.50 26.42
C GLY A 26 -119.64 6.63 27.41
N ILE A 27 -119.29 7.14 28.58
CA ILE A 27 -118.59 6.43 29.66
C ILE A 27 -119.29 6.66 31.01
N VAL A 28 -119.39 5.61 31.82
CA VAL A 28 -120.16 5.64 33.08
C VAL A 28 -119.32 6.16 34.26
N ASN A 29 -118.00 6.03 34.18
CA ASN A 29 -117.03 6.56 35.13
C ASN A 29 -116.01 7.41 34.36
N PRO A 30 -116.32 8.69 34.08
CA PRO A 30 -115.32 9.60 33.54
C PRO A 30 -114.13 9.66 34.51
N ASP A 31 -112.92 9.53 33.95
CA ASP A 31 -111.67 9.65 34.71
C ASP A 31 -111.66 10.92 35.57
N GLU A 32 -111.32 10.79 36.84
CA GLU A 32 -111.37 11.90 37.81
C GLU A 32 -110.47 13.07 37.42
N SER A 33 -109.43 12.83 36.59
CA SER A 33 -108.54 13.87 36.09
C SER A 33 -109.10 14.67 34.92
N ALA A 34 -110.18 14.22 34.28
CA ALA A 34 -110.77 14.87 33.11
C ALA A 34 -112.04 15.66 33.46
N ALA A 35 -112.11 16.92 33.06
CA ALA A 35 -113.35 17.70 33.14
C ALA A 35 -114.42 17.21 32.14
N LEU A 36 -113.98 16.64 31.01
CA LEU A 36 -114.80 16.01 29.98
C LEU A 36 -114.10 14.74 29.49
N HIS A 37 -114.69 13.56 29.73
CA HIS A 37 -114.18 12.28 29.23
C HIS A 37 -115.18 11.70 28.22
N ILE A 38 -114.74 11.51 26.98
CA ILE A 38 -115.58 10.95 25.92
C ILE A 38 -115.04 9.58 25.53
N SER A 39 -115.88 8.55 25.60
CA SER A 39 -115.56 7.20 25.10
C SER A 39 -116.60 6.79 24.06
N SER A 40 -116.14 6.37 22.89
CA SER A 40 -116.99 5.99 21.76
C SER A 40 -116.17 5.14 20.79
N GLU A 41 -116.75 4.03 20.33
CA GLU A 41 -116.06 3.08 19.44
C GLU A 41 -116.14 3.49 17.95
N ASN A 42 -117.10 4.35 17.58
CA ASN A 42 -117.39 4.66 16.17
C ASN A 42 -117.82 6.12 15.89
N LYS A 43 -117.76 7.00 16.89
CA LYS A 43 -118.03 8.44 16.76
C LYS A 43 -116.93 9.26 17.43
N GLY A 44 -116.47 10.32 16.80
CA GLY A 44 -115.51 11.27 17.38
C GLY A 44 -116.17 12.47 18.04
N ILE A 45 -115.35 13.37 18.58
CA ILE A 45 -115.77 14.72 18.94
C ILE A 45 -115.56 15.65 17.74
N LEU A 46 -116.60 16.39 17.35
CA LEU A 46 -116.47 17.47 16.37
C LEU A 46 -116.18 18.76 17.13
N ILE A 47 -114.90 19.14 17.16
CA ILE A 47 -114.40 20.40 17.71
C ILE A 47 -114.79 21.54 16.72
N PRO A 48 -114.96 22.82 17.15
CA PRO A 48 -115.31 23.89 16.22
C PRO A 48 -114.42 23.91 14.97
N THR A 49 -115.06 23.80 13.80
CA THR A 49 -114.41 23.79 12.48
C THR A 49 -114.57 25.15 11.84
N MET A 50 -113.49 25.75 11.35
CA MET A 50 -113.52 27.10 10.75
C MET A 50 -112.32 27.31 9.82
N THR A 51 -112.39 28.27 8.91
CA THR A 51 -111.27 28.66 8.04
C THR A 51 -110.19 29.44 8.82
N THR A 52 -108.99 29.63 8.25
CA THR A 52 -107.95 30.46 8.88
C THR A 52 -108.42 31.89 9.14
N ALA A 53 -109.18 32.47 8.20
CA ALA A 53 -109.72 33.82 8.35
C ALA A 53 -110.69 33.91 9.55
N GLU A 54 -111.60 32.95 9.68
CA GLU A 54 -112.55 32.89 10.81
C GLU A 54 -111.85 32.58 12.14
N MET A 55 -110.78 31.76 12.13
CA MET A 55 -109.96 31.49 13.31
C MET A 55 -109.24 32.75 13.83
N ASP A 56 -108.71 33.57 12.92
CA ASP A 56 -108.04 34.82 13.26
C ASP A 56 -109.00 35.92 13.72
N GLU A 57 -110.28 35.83 13.35
CA GLU A 57 -111.36 36.74 13.78
C GLU A 57 -111.90 36.44 15.20
N ILE A 58 -111.50 35.33 15.83
CA ILE A 58 -111.90 35.06 17.22
C ILE A 58 -111.28 36.15 18.12
N GLU A 59 -112.13 37.03 18.65
CA GLU A 59 -111.71 38.02 19.65
C GLU A 59 -111.43 37.35 21.00
N PHE A 60 -110.26 37.62 21.57
CA PHE A 60 -109.81 37.11 22.88
C PHE A 60 -109.93 35.58 23.06
N PRO A 61 -109.35 34.76 22.17
CA PRO A 61 -109.43 33.30 22.28
C PRO A 61 -108.73 32.83 23.56
N ALA A 62 -109.41 31.99 24.34
CA ALA A 62 -108.88 31.43 25.57
C ALA A 62 -107.66 30.54 25.31
N ASP A 63 -106.72 30.48 26.27
CA ASP A 63 -105.59 29.57 26.17
C ASP A 63 -106.02 28.12 26.20
N GLY A 64 -105.46 27.33 25.28
CA GLY A 64 -105.85 25.94 25.05
C GLY A 64 -107.11 25.77 24.20
N LEU A 65 -107.72 26.85 23.69
CA LEU A 65 -108.86 26.75 22.76
C LEU A 65 -108.43 25.96 21.52
N LEU A 66 -109.00 24.76 21.35
CA LEU A 66 -108.75 23.86 20.22
C LEU A 66 -109.83 24.06 19.16
N ILE A 67 -109.41 24.18 17.90
CA ILE A 67 -110.26 24.25 16.72
C ILE A 67 -109.72 23.32 15.63
N TYR A 68 -110.54 22.96 14.65
CA TYR A 68 -110.08 22.31 13.42
C TYR A 68 -110.13 23.33 12.28
N ASN A 69 -108.97 23.68 11.73
CA ASN A 69 -108.88 24.68 10.68
C ASN A 69 -109.15 24.01 9.33
N THR A 70 -110.23 24.38 8.66
CA THR A 70 -110.67 23.78 7.39
C THR A 70 -109.90 24.31 6.18
N THR A 71 -109.13 25.39 6.33
CA THR A 71 -108.22 25.88 5.27
C THR A 71 -106.91 25.08 5.25
N THR A 72 -106.34 24.77 6.41
CA THR A 72 -105.10 23.98 6.54
C THR A 72 -105.35 22.48 6.74
N LEU A 73 -106.61 22.08 6.95
CA LEU A 73 -107.06 20.71 7.20
C LEU A 73 -106.41 20.06 8.43
N SER A 74 -106.06 20.86 9.43
CA SER A 74 -105.37 20.41 10.65
C SER A 74 -105.99 21.02 11.92
N PHE A 75 -105.67 20.42 13.07
CA PHE A 75 -106.09 20.98 14.37
C PHE A 75 -105.17 22.13 14.78
N TRP A 76 -105.72 23.16 15.41
CA TRP A 76 -104.99 24.31 15.93
C TRP A 76 -105.44 24.63 17.34
N TYR A 77 -104.54 25.11 18.18
CA TYR A 77 -104.88 25.56 19.53
C TYR A 77 -104.25 26.91 19.88
N LYS A 78 -104.93 27.71 20.69
CA LYS A 78 -104.44 29.03 21.09
C LYS A 78 -103.48 28.95 22.28
N ARG A 79 -102.39 29.71 22.22
CA ARG A 79 -101.54 30.05 23.38
C ARG A 79 -101.35 31.56 23.50
N SER A 80 -101.36 32.10 24.72
CA SER A 80 -101.52 33.53 24.98
C SER A 80 -100.33 34.32 24.46
N PHE A 81 -99.14 33.71 24.45
CA PHE A 81 -97.89 34.37 24.09
C PHE A 81 -97.35 34.02 22.70
N ILE A 82 -97.93 33.01 22.03
CA ILE A 82 -97.37 32.44 20.79
C ILE A 82 -98.39 32.46 19.64
N GLY A 83 -99.63 32.89 19.89
CA GLY A 83 -100.71 32.90 18.91
C GLY A 83 -101.36 31.52 18.71
N TRP A 84 -102.03 31.34 17.58
CA TRP A 84 -102.58 30.05 17.15
C TRP A 84 -101.43 29.12 16.76
N LYS A 85 -101.44 27.88 17.26
CA LYS A 85 -100.42 26.86 16.95
C LYS A 85 -101.07 25.60 16.39
N GLU A 86 -100.55 25.15 15.26
CA GLU A 86 -100.95 23.89 14.64
C GLU A 86 -100.54 22.69 15.49
N VAL A 87 -101.45 21.73 15.64
CA VAL A 87 -101.23 20.41 16.22
C VAL A 87 -100.81 19.47 15.09
N ASN A 88 -99.55 19.60 14.65
CA ASN A 88 -98.94 18.70 13.66
C ASN A 88 -97.81 17.90 14.33
N PRO A 89 -97.83 16.55 14.33
CA PRO A 89 -96.81 15.72 14.97
C PRO A 89 -95.72 15.30 13.98
N VAL A 90 -95.24 16.21 13.13
CA VAL A 90 -94.06 15.92 12.32
C VAL A 90 -92.82 16.44 13.04
N TYR A 91 -92.22 15.56 13.84
CA TYR A 91 -90.80 15.68 14.15
C TYR A 91 -90.05 15.15 12.92
N GLU A 92 -89.70 16.02 11.99
CA GLU A 92 -88.63 15.68 11.05
C GLU A 92 -87.30 15.87 11.79
N ASP A 93 -86.45 14.85 11.74
CA ASP A 93 -85.04 14.93 12.13
C ASP A 93 -84.31 15.89 11.18
N HIS A 94 -84.51 17.19 11.38
CA HIS A 94 -83.70 18.21 10.76
C HIS A 94 -82.51 18.50 11.66
N LEU A 95 -81.36 18.75 11.04
CA LEU A 95 -80.27 19.44 11.71
C LEU A 95 -80.79 20.81 12.13
N VAL A 96 -80.98 21.01 13.44
CA VAL A 96 -81.36 22.31 14.00
C VAL A 96 -80.07 23.12 14.12
N ASP A 97 -80.03 24.19 13.36
CA ASP A 97 -78.99 25.21 13.37
C ASP A 97 -79.36 26.27 14.41
N ASP A 98 -78.89 26.09 15.65
CA ASP A 98 -79.31 26.87 16.82
C ASP A 98 -79.00 28.38 16.71
N ASP A 99 -78.04 28.78 15.86
CA ASP A 99 -77.66 30.18 15.62
C ASP A 99 -77.90 30.65 14.17
N PHE A 100 -78.54 29.82 13.34
CA PHE A 100 -78.90 30.10 11.95
C PHE A 100 -77.70 30.40 11.02
N ASP A 101 -76.52 29.89 11.35
CA ASP A 101 -75.27 30.16 10.63
C ASP A 101 -74.75 28.96 9.80
N THR A 102 -75.35 27.78 9.98
CA THR A 102 -74.98 26.49 9.43
C THR A 102 -76.14 25.81 8.69
N ALA A 103 -76.07 25.72 7.36
CA ALA A 103 -77.10 25.06 6.56
C ALA A 103 -76.53 23.92 5.68
N ILE A 104 -77.21 22.77 5.65
CA ILE A 104 -77.02 21.76 4.59
C ILE A 104 -78.04 22.03 3.49
N SER A 105 -77.59 22.22 2.24
CA SER A 105 -78.49 22.29 1.08
C SER A 105 -78.12 21.29 0.01
N VAL A 106 -79.14 20.67 -0.57
CA VAL A 106 -79.09 19.99 -1.85
C VAL A 106 -79.86 20.85 -2.85
N ASP A 107 -79.22 21.21 -3.97
CA ASP A 107 -79.75 22.01 -5.09
C ASP A 107 -80.51 23.31 -4.75
N SER A 108 -79.84 24.46 -4.96
CA SER A 108 -80.51 25.77 -4.96
C SER A 108 -81.11 26.03 -6.35
N SER A 109 -82.44 26.07 -6.46
CA SER A 109 -83.27 26.41 -7.64
C SER A 109 -82.48 26.78 -8.91
N GLY A 110 -82.28 25.80 -9.81
CA GLY A 110 -81.50 25.91 -11.05
C GLY A 110 -81.27 24.55 -11.70
N ALA A 111 -80.36 24.47 -12.67
CA ALA A 111 -79.93 23.21 -13.28
C ALA A 111 -79.41 22.22 -12.22
N ASP A 112 -79.72 20.92 -12.37
CA ASP A 112 -79.25 19.84 -11.49
C ASP A 112 -77.72 19.83 -11.43
N THR A 113 -77.16 20.10 -10.24
CA THR A 113 -75.71 20.21 -10.05
C THR A 113 -75.09 19.03 -9.32
N ASP A 114 -75.88 18.05 -8.85
CA ASP A 114 -75.39 16.92 -8.04
C ASP A 114 -74.47 17.36 -6.87
N VAL A 115 -74.76 18.49 -6.19
CA VAL A 115 -73.91 19.03 -5.11
C VAL A 115 -74.62 19.07 -3.75
N ILE A 116 -74.01 18.46 -2.74
CA ILE A 116 -74.36 18.66 -1.32
C ILE A 116 -73.43 19.73 -0.75
N LYS A 117 -74.00 20.84 -0.24
CA LYS A 117 -73.23 21.96 0.34
C LYS A 117 -73.45 22.03 1.85
N PHE A 118 -72.37 22.06 2.61
CA PHE A 118 -72.36 22.44 4.02
C PHE A 118 -71.90 23.91 4.11
N ARG A 119 -72.83 24.83 4.35
CA ARG A 119 -72.53 26.27 4.48
C ARG A 119 -72.21 26.60 5.93
N LEU A 120 -71.15 27.37 6.14
CA LEU A 120 -70.71 27.91 7.42
C LEU A 120 -70.40 29.39 7.21
N SER A 121 -71.28 30.31 7.64
CA SER A 121 -71.02 31.76 7.73
C SER A 121 -70.08 32.33 6.62
N ASN A 122 -70.41 32.10 5.34
CA ASN A 122 -69.68 32.49 4.10
C ASN A 122 -68.58 31.55 3.56
N LYS A 123 -68.46 30.31 4.07
CA LYS A 123 -67.57 29.27 3.53
C LYS A 123 -68.36 27.99 3.27
N ASN A 124 -67.93 27.21 2.27
CA ASN A 124 -68.63 25.98 1.89
C ASN A 124 -67.70 24.77 1.93
N ILE A 125 -68.22 23.64 2.41
CA ILE A 125 -67.69 22.31 2.10
C ILE A 125 -68.66 21.66 1.13
N ASN A 126 -68.19 21.31 -0.07
CA ASN A 126 -69.02 20.77 -1.14
C ASN A 126 -68.66 19.29 -1.38
N ILE A 127 -69.67 18.44 -1.51
CA ILE A 127 -69.54 17.09 -2.07
C ILE A 127 -70.18 17.13 -3.46
N ARG A 128 -69.42 16.87 -4.52
CA ARG A 128 -69.92 16.96 -5.91
C ARG A 128 -69.23 15.99 -6.85
N LYS A 129 -69.80 15.77 -8.04
CA LYS A 129 -69.07 15.14 -9.15
C LYS A 129 -68.19 16.16 -9.85
N ASN A 130 -66.96 15.78 -10.18
CA ASN A 130 -66.09 16.57 -11.06
C ASN A 130 -66.51 16.39 -12.54
N VAL A 131 -65.86 17.13 -13.45
CA VAL A 131 -66.14 17.07 -14.90
C VAL A 131 -65.93 15.67 -15.53
N SER A 132 -65.27 14.78 -14.81
CA SER A 132 -65.01 13.38 -15.19
C SER A 132 -65.88 12.39 -14.41
N ASN A 133 -66.97 12.84 -13.77
CA ASN A 133 -67.90 12.04 -12.96
C ASN A 133 -67.30 11.36 -11.70
N PHE A 134 -66.15 11.79 -11.21
CA PHE A 134 -65.64 11.35 -9.90
C PHE A 134 -66.18 12.21 -8.77
N LEU A 135 -66.58 11.57 -7.68
CA LEU A 135 -67.00 12.25 -6.46
C LEU A 135 -65.79 12.96 -5.80
N SER A 136 -65.91 14.25 -5.50
CA SER A 136 -64.91 15.08 -4.82
C SER A 136 -65.48 15.72 -3.56
N LEU A 137 -64.60 15.97 -2.57
CA LEU A 137 -64.84 16.85 -1.43
C LEU A 137 -64.03 18.13 -1.64
N GLU A 138 -64.70 19.27 -1.74
CA GLU A 138 -64.09 20.57 -2.06
C GLU A 138 -64.30 21.56 -0.90
N TRP A 139 -63.21 22.18 -0.44
CA TRP A 139 -63.25 23.23 0.58
C TRP A 139 -63.14 24.61 -0.07
N GLU A 140 -64.23 25.38 -0.09
CA GLU A 140 -64.26 26.75 -0.63
C GLU A 140 -63.96 27.78 0.47
N GLY A 141 -63.17 28.81 0.14
CA GLY A 141 -62.92 29.94 1.04
C GLY A 141 -61.93 29.68 2.18
N ASN A 142 -61.08 28.64 2.06
CA ASN A 142 -60.05 28.31 3.05
C ASN A 142 -58.60 28.48 2.56
N ASN A 143 -58.36 29.31 1.55
CA ASN A 143 -57.04 29.52 0.92
C ASN A 143 -56.31 28.19 0.61
N GLU A 144 -57.04 27.21 0.07
CA GLU A 144 -56.54 25.87 -0.26
C GLU A 144 -56.05 25.02 0.93
N ASN A 145 -56.36 25.41 2.18
CA ASN A 145 -56.01 24.61 3.34
C ASN A 145 -57.04 23.49 3.62
N ILE A 146 -56.56 22.32 4.02
CA ILE A 146 -57.34 21.17 4.50
C ILE A 146 -57.06 21.00 5.99
N LEU A 147 -58.05 21.23 6.86
CA LEU A 147 -57.89 21.17 8.32
C LEU A 147 -58.89 20.16 8.91
N ILE A 148 -58.40 19.06 9.48
CA ILE A 148 -59.23 17.97 10.01
C ILE A 148 -58.76 17.61 11.42
N GLY A 149 -59.64 17.71 12.41
CA GLY A 149 -59.36 17.34 13.80
C GLY A 149 -59.36 18.52 14.76
N LYS A 150 -59.47 18.22 16.07
CA LYS A 150 -59.61 19.23 17.12
C LYS A 150 -58.40 20.18 17.14
N SER A 151 -58.65 21.48 16.96
CA SER A 151 -57.63 22.54 16.95
C SER A 151 -56.55 22.38 15.88
N ALA A 152 -56.81 21.61 14.81
CA ALA A 152 -55.92 21.55 13.64
C ALA A 152 -55.83 22.93 12.99
N GLY A 153 -54.63 23.50 12.90
CA GLY A 153 -54.40 24.81 12.29
C GLY A 153 -55.06 25.98 13.02
N SER A 154 -55.42 25.86 14.30
CA SER A 154 -56.11 26.93 15.05
C SER A 154 -55.35 28.26 15.14
N GLY A 155 -54.05 28.26 14.82
CA GLY A 155 -53.21 29.45 14.79
C GLY A 155 -53.13 30.15 13.44
N ILE A 156 -53.66 29.56 12.34
CA ILE A 156 -53.48 30.09 10.99
C ILE A 156 -54.20 31.43 10.83
N ASN A 157 -53.43 32.47 10.53
CA ASN A 157 -53.94 33.80 10.17
C ASN A 157 -53.84 34.08 8.66
N PHE A 158 -52.72 33.70 8.02
CA PHE A 158 -52.41 34.05 6.62
C PHE A 158 -51.81 32.91 5.77
N GLY A 159 -51.71 31.69 6.31
CA GLY A 159 -51.12 30.53 5.61
C GLY A 159 -52.02 29.97 4.50
N ILE A 160 -51.42 29.45 3.43
CA ILE A 160 -52.14 28.89 2.26
C ILE A 160 -51.66 27.47 1.89
N SER A 161 -52.53 26.69 1.25
CA SER A 161 -52.23 25.39 0.64
C SER A 161 -51.64 24.33 1.61
N ASN A 162 -52.08 24.30 2.87
CA ASN A 162 -51.64 23.32 3.87
C ASN A 162 -52.60 22.13 4.01
N VAL A 163 -52.09 20.97 4.44
CA VAL A 163 -52.90 19.78 4.80
C VAL A 163 -52.60 19.39 6.23
N TYR A 164 -53.51 19.69 7.16
CA TYR A 164 -53.39 19.41 8.60
C TYR A 164 -54.44 18.40 9.06
N ILE A 165 -54.01 17.23 9.52
CA ILE A 165 -54.91 16.15 9.93
C ILE A 165 -54.48 15.58 11.29
N GLY A 166 -55.29 15.80 12.32
CA GLY A 166 -55.07 15.30 13.68
C GLY A 166 -55.33 16.34 14.77
N SER A 167 -55.22 15.92 16.02
CA SER A 167 -55.44 16.82 17.18
C SER A 167 -54.25 17.75 17.38
N LYS A 168 -54.52 19.05 17.52
CA LYS A 168 -53.53 20.12 17.77
C LYS A 168 -52.38 20.15 16.75
N VAL A 169 -52.62 19.66 15.54
CA VAL A 169 -51.65 19.80 14.44
C VAL A 169 -51.46 21.27 14.13
N ALA A 170 -50.21 21.72 14.04
CA ALA A 170 -49.87 23.08 13.63
C ALA A 170 -50.65 24.18 14.39
N SER A 171 -51.04 23.93 15.65
CA SER A 171 -52.00 24.76 16.37
C SER A 171 -51.48 26.17 16.69
N ARG A 172 -50.17 26.43 16.56
CA ARG A 172 -49.58 27.76 16.72
C ARG A 172 -48.98 28.31 15.41
N ASN A 173 -49.14 27.62 14.28
CA ASN A 173 -48.58 28.08 13.01
C ASN A 173 -49.42 29.23 12.44
N SER A 174 -48.85 30.44 12.40
CA SER A 174 -49.58 31.67 12.05
C SER A 174 -49.61 32.02 10.57
N SER A 175 -48.58 31.68 9.81
CA SER A 175 -48.41 32.09 8.40
C SER A 175 -47.78 31.03 7.49
N GLY A 176 -47.56 29.81 8.01
CA GLY A 176 -46.94 28.73 7.25
C GLY A 176 -47.79 28.30 6.05
N SER A 177 -47.13 27.91 4.95
CA SER A 177 -47.78 27.58 3.69
C SER A 177 -47.20 26.33 3.05
N ARG A 178 -47.99 25.60 2.25
CA ARG A 178 -47.54 24.40 1.51
C ARG A 178 -46.98 23.28 2.40
N ASN A 179 -47.51 23.12 3.61
CA ASN A 179 -47.11 22.05 4.53
C ASN A 179 -48.12 20.88 4.52
N VAL A 180 -47.63 19.65 4.67
CA VAL A 180 -48.44 18.45 4.90
C VAL A 180 -48.12 17.91 6.29
N ILE A 181 -49.02 18.09 7.25
CA ILE A 181 -48.79 17.71 8.65
C ILE A 181 -49.93 16.81 9.15
N ILE A 182 -49.59 15.58 9.55
CA ILE A 182 -50.56 14.54 9.93
C ILE A 182 -50.10 13.88 11.23
N GLY A 183 -50.94 13.84 12.26
CA GLY A 183 -50.62 13.20 13.54
C GLY A 183 -51.13 13.98 14.75
N ASN A 184 -50.91 13.49 15.96
CA ASN A 184 -51.24 14.26 17.17
C ASN A 184 -50.03 15.14 17.56
N PHE A 185 -50.26 16.43 17.84
CA PHE A 185 -49.21 17.40 18.21
C PHE A 185 -48.05 17.56 17.19
N ALA A 186 -48.25 17.19 15.92
CA ALA A 186 -47.25 17.39 14.88
C ALA A 186 -47.17 18.88 14.48
N GLY A 187 -45.95 19.39 14.28
CA GLY A 187 -45.70 20.75 13.78
C GLY A 187 -46.26 21.92 14.60
N VAL A 188 -46.39 21.79 15.93
CA VAL A 188 -47.11 22.74 16.81
C VAL A 188 -46.55 24.17 16.84
N SER A 189 -45.29 24.40 16.46
CA SER A 189 -44.54 25.69 16.58
C SER A 189 -45.09 26.89 15.80
N GLY A 190 -44.56 28.08 16.16
CA GLY A 190 -45.25 29.37 16.15
C GLY A 190 -45.13 30.30 14.93
N TRP A 191 -44.29 30.03 13.92
CA TRP A 191 -43.98 31.02 12.87
C TRP A 191 -43.57 30.43 11.50
N THR A 192 -44.03 31.07 10.41
CA THR A 192 -43.50 31.13 9.01
C THR A 192 -42.97 29.86 8.30
N ASN A 193 -43.21 28.65 8.79
CA ASN A 193 -42.64 27.46 8.14
C ASN A 193 -43.37 27.08 6.84
N TYR A 194 -42.64 26.64 5.82
CA TYR A 194 -43.24 26.27 4.53
C TYR A 194 -42.54 25.08 3.86
N ASN A 195 -43.29 24.41 2.97
CA ASN A 195 -42.83 23.22 2.24
C ASN A 195 -42.34 22.07 3.13
N ASN A 196 -42.98 21.84 4.30
CA ASN A 196 -42.64 20.71 5.17
C ASN A 196 -43.64 19.57 5.06
N VAL A 197 -43.16 18.34 5.18
CA VAL A 197 -43.98 17.13 5.36
C VAL A 197 -43.70 16.58 6.74
N MET A 198 -44.71 16.42 7.59
CA MET A 198 -44.58 15.91 8.96
C MET A 198 -45.68 14.90 9.26
N VAL A 199 -45.35 13.62 9.38
CA VAL A 199 -46.33 12.55 9.55
C VAL A 199 -45.97 11.69 10.76
N GLY A 200 -46.80 11.71 11.80
CA GLY A 200 -46.62 10.92 13.01
C GLY A 200 -46.87 11.74 14.28
N ASP A 201 -47.10 11.05 15.40
CA ASP A 201 -47.26 11.70 16.69
C ASP A 201 -46.02 12.54 17.05
N SER A 202 -46.23 13.82 17.34
CA SER A 202 -45.21 14.80 17.70
C SER A 202 -44.09 14.97 16.66
N ALA A 203 -44.30 14.57 15.39
CA ALA A 203 -43.32 14.80 14.32
C ALA A 203 -43.11 16.31 14.12
N GLY A 204 -41.86 16.76 14.14
CA GLY A 204 -41.49 18.17 14.00
C GLY A 204 -42.17 19.11 15.01
N HIS A 205 -42.45 18.65 16.24
CA HIS A 205 -43.26 19.40 17.22
C HIS A 205 -42.88 20.88 17.38
N VAL A 206 -41.58 21.21 17.38
CA VAL A 206 -41.09 22.60 17.47
C VAL A 206 -40.45 23.14 16.18
N ASN A 207 -40.70 22.51 15.04
CA ASN A 207 -40.12 22.87 13.74
C ASN A 207 -40.51 24.27 13.24
N GLU A 208 -39.55 25.17 13.19
CA GLU A 208 -39.65 26.49 12.56
C GLU A 208 -38.86 26.56 11.24
N GLY A 209 -38.15 25.49 10.88
CA GLY A 209 -37.42 25.36 9.62
C GLY A 209 -38.31 24.99 8.41
N ASN A 210 -37.75 25.14 7.21
CA ASN A 210 -38.41 24.92 5.93
C ASN A 210 -37.83 23.71 5.18
N TYR A 211 -38.60 23.18 4.22
CA TYR A 211 -38.18 22.10 3.33
C TYR A 211 -37.79 20.80 4.07
N ASN A 212 -38.41 20.51 5.21
CA ASN A 212 -38.13 19.30 5.98
C ASN A 212 -39.19 18.22 5.73
N THR A 213 -38.76 16.95 5.66
CA THR A 213 -39.64 15.77 5.59
C THR A 213 -39.42 14.89 6.81
N PHE A 214 -40.33 14.90 7.78
CA PHE A 214 -40.28 14.14 9.02
C PHE A 214 -41.42 13.13 9.08
N ILE A 215 -41.12 11.84 9.02
CA ILE A 215 -42.12 10.77 9.05
C ILE A 215 -41.75 9.78 10.16
N GLY A 216 -42.66 9.56 11.11
CA GLY A 216 -42.49 8.68 12.27
C GLY A 216 -42.68 9.42 13.59
N ARG A 217 -43.06 8.68 14.63
CA ARG A 217 -43.30 9.23 15.97
C ARG A 217 -42.05 9.93 16.51
N SER A 218 -42.22 11.20 16.89
CA SER A 218 -41.20 12.11 17.41
C SER A 218 -40.01 12.36 16.48
N SER A 219 -40.15 12.11 15.17
CA SER A 219 -39.13 12.45 14.19
C SER A 219 -38.89 13.97 14.15
N GLY A 220 -37.64 14.41 14.28
CA GLY A 220 -37.27 15.84 14.24
C GLY A 220 -37.89 16.70 15.34
N ILE A 221 -38.29 16.11 16.48
CA ILE A 221 -39.12 16.78 17.48
C ILE A 221 -38.55 18.09 18.04
N LYS A 222 -37.21 18.23 18.12
CA LYS A 222 -36.53 19.46 18.59
C LYS A 222 -35.94 20.33 17.47
N ASN A 223 -36.22 20.03 16.19
CA ASN A 223 -35.78 20.91 15.11
C ASN A 223 -36.38 22.28 15.32
N ARG A 224 -35.56 23.31 15.51
CA ARG A 224 -36.02 24.70 15.61
C ARG A 224 -35.85 25.35 14.26
N SER A 225 -34.61 25.54 13.79
CA SER A 225 -34.35 26.29 12.55
C SER A 225 -33.75 25.45 11.42
N GLY A 226 -33.53 24.15 11.61
CA GLY A 226 -32.87 23.30 10.61
C GLY A 226 -33.68 23.15 9.32
N LEU A 227 -33.00 23.21 8.17
CA LEU A 227 -33.60 23.22 6.83
C LEU A 227 -33.19 22.00 6.00
N TYR A 228 -34.02 21.63 5.01
CA TYR A 228 -33.69 20.57 4.03
C TYR A 228 -33.35 19.20 4.65
N ASN A 229 -33.97 18.86 5.77
CA ASN A 229 -33.75 17.57 6.43
C ASN A 229 -34.80 16.53 6.02
N THR A 230 -34.39 15.28 5.81
CA THR A 230 -35.29 14.14 5.56
C THR A 230 -35.11 13.10 6.67
N PHE A 231 -36.07 13.00 7.59
CA PHE A 231 -36.05 12.06 8.72
C PHE A 231 -37.22 11.07 8.64
N LEU A 232 -36.95 9.79 8.43
CA LEU A 232 -37.95 8.73 8.32
C LEU A 232 -37.67 7.60 9.32
N GLY A 233 -38.48 7.49 10.37
CA GLY A 233 -38.35 6.47 11.41
C GLY A 233 -38.83 6.94 12.78
N ASN A 234 -38.93 6.01 13.74
CA ASN A 234 -39.23 6.38 15.11
C ASN A 234 -38.02 7.07 15.77
N GLN A 235 -38.23 8.26 16.35
CA GLN A 235 -37.20 9.02 17.09
C GLN A 235 -35.95 9.39 16.27
N THR A 236 -36.08 9.55 14.95
CA THR A 236 -35.00 10.05 14.08
C THR A 236 -34.72 11.52 14.35
N GLY A 237 -33.43 11.90 14.43
CA GLY A 237 -33.02 13.31 14.53
C GLY A 237 -33.59 14.08 15.73
N ILE A 238 -33.91 13.41 16.85
CA ILE A 238 -34.60 14.04 17.99
C ILE A 238 -33.90 15.30 18.50
N ASN A 239 -32.56 15.29 18.58
CA ASN A 239 -31.77 16.42 19.08
C ASN A 239 -31.22 17.33 17.98
N ASN A 240 -31.68 17.20 16.73
CA ASN A 240 -31.32 18.15 15.69
C ASN A 240 -32.02 19.47 15.97
N VAL A 241 -31.30 20.51 16.43
CA VAL A 241 -31.89 21.82 16.74
C VAL A 241 -31.77 22.79 15.56
N ASN A 242 -30.58 22.89 14.97
CA ASN A 242 -30.25 23.83 13.89
C ASN A 242 -29.53 23.16 12.71
N GLY A 243 -29.45 21.83 12.67
CA GLY A 243 -28.74 21.11 11.62
C GLY A 243 -29.54 21.09 10.32
N ASP A 244 -28.84 21.27 9.19
CA ASP A 244 -29.41 21.34 7.85
C ASP A 244 -28.93 20.18 6.97
N ASN A 245 -29.66 19.90 5.88
CA ASN A 245 -29.23 18.97 4.84
C ASN A 245 -28.88 17.57 5.36
N ASN A 246 -29.61 17.08 6.36
CA ASN A 246 -29.41 15.73 6.90
C ASN A 246 -30.43 14.74 6.32
N VAL A 247 -30.01 13.49 6.11
CA VAL A 247 -30.89 12.38 5.68
C VAL A 247 -30.80 11.26 6.70
N PHE A 248 -31.83 11.10 7.54
CA PHE A 248 -31.91 10.05 8.56
C PHE A 248 -33.04 9.06 8.25
N LEU A 249 -32.71 7.78 8.13
CA LEU A 249 -33.66 6.71 7.83
C LEU A 249 -33.45 5.53 8.79
N GLY A 250 -34.48 5.11 9.52
CA GLY A 250 -34.41 4.00 10.49
C GLY A 250 -34.64 4.45 11.93
N SER A 251 -34.97 3.53 12.83
CA SER A 251 -35.28 3.91 14.21
C SER A 251 -34.03 4.49 14.91
N ARG A 252 -34.20 5.67 15.55
CA ARG A 252 -33.15 6.41 16.26
C ARG A 252 -31.91 6.76 15.41
N ALA A 253 -32.02 6.76 14.09
CA ALA A 253 -30.96 7.29 13.23
C ALA A 253 -30.73 8.78 13.53
N GLY A 254 -29.47 9.17 13.77
CA GLY A 254 -29.10 10.54 14.14
C GLY A 254 -29.73 11.07 15.43
N PHE A 255 -30.11 10.22 16.39
CA PHE A 255 -30.84 10.62 17.60
C PHE A 255 -30.24 11.83 18.34
N SER A 256 -28.91 11.86 18.49
CA SER A 256 -28.16 12.93 19.19
C SER A 256 -27.59 14.01 18.27
N ASN A 257 -27.78 13.89 16.95
CA ASN A 257 -27.14 14.76 15.96
C ASN A 257 -27.61 16.20 16.10
N ALA A 258 -26.66 17.14 16.27
CA ALA A 258 -26.96 18.58 16.37
C ALA A 258 -26.39 19.41 15.20
N THR A 259 -25.97 18.77 14.11
CA THR A 259 -25.18 19.40 13.03
C THR A 259 -25.69 19.05 11.62
N SER A 260 -25.05 19.62 10.60
CA SER A 260 -25.51 19.58 9.20
C SER A 260 -24.74 18.60 8.32
N GLY A 261 -25.40 18.15 7.25
CA GLY A 261 -24.79 17.43 6.13
C GLY A 261 -24.51 15.95 6.38
N ASN A 262 -25.20 15.29 7.29
CA ASN A 262 -25.00 13.87 7.59
C ASN A 262 -26.05 12.98 6.92
N VAL A 263 -25.66 11.79 6.46
CA VAL A 263 -26.55 10.75 5.91
C VAL A 263 -26.47 9.54 6.82
N PHE A 264 -27.52 9.25 7.59
CA PHE A 264 -27.59 8.10 8.50
C PHE A 264 -28.74 7.17 8.13
N ILE A 265 -28.45 5.96 7.68
CA ILE A 265 -29.44 5.00 7.22
C ILE A 265 -29.25 3.68 7.97
N GLY A 266 -30.28 3.19 8.65
CA GLY A 266 -30.23 2.01 9.51
C GLY A 266 -30.59 2.32 10.97
N THR A 267 -31.03 1.30 11.70
CA THR A 267 -31.35 1.45 13.13
C THR A 267 -30.10 1.87 13.92
N ASP A 268 -30.22 2.91 14.74
CA ASP A 268 -29.14 3.49 15.53
C ASP A 268 -27.91 3.99 14.74
N SER A 269 -28.03 4.16 13.43
CA SER A 269 -26.97 4.74 12.60
C SER A 269 -26.70 6.19 13.03
N GLY A 270 -25.44 6.53 13.33
CA GLY A 270 -25.04 7.86 13.81
C GLY A 270 -25.71 8.31 15.12
N ASN A 271 -26.25 7.40 15.95
CA ASN A 271 -27.09 7.72 17.10
C ASN A 271 -26.46 8.73 18.07
N ARG A 272 -25.17 8.58 18.42
CA ARG A 272 -24.44 9.47 19.34
C ARG A 272 -23.54 10.48 18.63
N ASN A 273 -23.77 10.76 17.34
CA ASN A 273 -23.12 11.91 16.72
C ASN A 273 -23.62 13.20 17.38
N THR A 274 -22.74 14.07 17.86
CA THR A 274 -23.14 15.34 18.49
C THR A 274 -22.70 16.53 17.65
N THR A 275 -21.41 16.61 17.28
CA THR A 275 -20.85 17.75 16.53
C THR A 275 -20.23 17.38 15.18
N GLY A 276 -20.14 16.09 14.85
CA GLY A 276 -19.60 15.60 13.58
C GLY A 276 -20.44 16.00 12.36
N LYS A 277 -19.79 16.40 11.26
CA LYS A 277 -20.45 16.89 10.03
C LYS A 277 -20.02 16.07 8.82
N LYS A 278 -20.84 16.07 7.76
CA LYS A 278 -20.49 15.46 6.46
C LYS A 278 -20.14 13.96 6.56
N ASN A 279 -20.80 13.24 7.47
CA ASN A 279 -20.62 11.80 7.61
C ASN A 279 -21.70 11.04 6.84
N ILE A 280 -21.33 9.92 6.25
CA ILE A 280 -22.24 8.94 5.65
C ILE A 280 -22.14 7.67 6.48
N SER A 281 -23.20 7.29 7.19
CA SER A 281 -23.29 6.02 7.92
C SER A 281 -24.50 5.21 7.44
N ILE A 282 -24.29 4.02 6.92
CA ILE A 282 -25.33 3.17 6.34
C ILE A 282 -25.16 1.74 6.86
N GLY A 283 -26.15 1.24 7.59
CA GLY A 283 -26.12 -0.05 8.30
C GLY A 283 -26.62 0.08 9.73
N THR A 284 -27.03 -1.03 10.34
CA THR A 284 -27.38 -1.06 11.76
C THR A 284 -26.18 -0.67 12.60
N SER A 285 -26.36 0.32 13.49
CA SER A 285 -25.33 0.85 14.38
C SER A 285 -24.03 1.33 13.68
N ALA A 286 -24.06 1.60 12.37
CA ALA A 286 -22.94 2.22 11.67
C ALA A 286 -22.67 3.62 12.25
N GLY A 287 -21.43 3.91 12.59
CA GLY A 287 -21.04 5.20 13.20
C GLY A 287 -21.75 5.54 14.52
N TYR A 288 -22.22 4.53 15.27
CA TYR A 288 -23.02 4.72 16.48
C TYR A 288 -22.44 5.75 17.46
N SER A 289 -21.12 5.72 17.71
CA SER A 289 -20.43 6.59 18.67
C SER A 289 -19.61 7.73 18.03
N ASN A 290 -19.96 8.22 16.83
CA ASN A 290 -19.19 9.29 16.19
C ASN A 290 -19.40 10.68 16.79
N LEU A 291 -18.90 10.93 18.01
CA LEU A 291 -19.13 12.17 18.75
C LEU A 291 -18.78 13.44 17.95
N THR A 292 -17.55 13.54 17.44
CA THR A 292 -17.00 14.77 16.83
C THR A 292 -16.44 14.58 15.42
N GLY A 293 -16.30 13.35 14.94
CA GLY A 293 -15.67 13.04 13.66
C GLY A 293 -16.44 13.55 12.45
N TYR A 294 -15.71 14.00 11.43
CA TYR A 294 -16.29 14.57 10.21
C TYR A 294 -15.70 13.93 8.94
N ASN A 295 -16.41 14.05 7.81
CA ASN A 295 -16.01 13.48 6.51
C ASN A 295 -15.74 11.96 6.55
N ASN A 296 -16.49 11.21 7.35
CA ASN A 296 -16.36 9.75 7.39
C ASN A 296 -17.39 9.07 6.48
N VAL A 297 -17.02 7.94 5.88
CA VAL A 297 -17.92 7.02 5.17
C VAL A 297 -17.91 5.69 5.92
N MET A 298 -19.06 5.22 6.37
CA MET A 298 -19.23 4.02 7.18
C MET A 298 -20.39 3.19 6.62
N LEU A 299 -20.10 2.13 5.86
CA LEU A 299 -21.11 1.31 5.18
C LEU A 299 -21.01 -0.15 5.64
N GLY A 300 -22.01 -0.64 6.36
CA GLY A 300 -22.06 -2.01 6.89
C GLY A 300 -22.58 -2.05 8.33
N ASP A 301 -23.00 -3.24 8.78
CA ASP A 301 -23.37 -3.43 10.19
C ASP A 301 -22.19 -3.10 11.11
N SER A 302 -22.42 -2.23 12.09
CA SER A 302 -21.42 -1.82 13.08
C SER A 302 -20.12 -1.23 12.48
N ALA A 303 -20.13 -0.79 11.21
CA ALA A 303 -18.98 -0.12 10.60
C ALA A 303 -18.69 1.19 11.35
N GLY A 304 -17.44 1.38 11.82
CA GLY A 304 -17.06 2.56 12.60
C GLY A 304 -17.83 2.75 13.92
N TYR A 305 -18.33 1.68 14.55
CA TYR A 305 -19.19 1.76 15.75
C TYR A 305 -18.64 2.68 16.88
N GLN A 306 -17.33 2.64 17.14
CA GLN A 306 -16.64 3.49 18.12
C GLN A 306 -15.81 4.62 17.49
N ASN A 307 -15.98 4.91 16.20
CA ASN A 307 -15.16 5.92 15.53
C ASN A 307 -15.45 7.32 16.04
N THR A 308 -14.49 7.99 16.68
CA THR A 308 -14.63 9.40 17.09
C THR A 308 -13.82 10.38 16.23
N SER A 309 -13.11 9.88 15.21
CA SER A 309 -12.15 10.63 14.39
C SER A 309 -12.68 10.96 12.98
N TYR A 310 -11.85 11.58 12.12
CA TYR A 310 -12.26 12.16 10.82
C TYR A 310 -11.56 11.54 9.60
N ASN A 311 -12.10 11.80 8.40
CA ASN A 311 -11.59 11.36 7.09
C ASN A 311 -11.35 9.83 6.99
N ASN A 312 -12.21 9.02 7.61
CA ASN A 312 -12.14 7.57 7.54
C ASN A 312 -13.15 6.99 6.54
N THR A 313 -12.76 5.98 5.77
CA THR A 313 -13.64 5.20 4.90
C THR A 313 -13.69 3.75 5.39
N TYR A 314 -14.80 3.34 5.98
CA TYR A 314 -15.05 2.01 6.50
C TYR A 314 -16.20 1.35 5.74
N ILE A 315 -15.93 0.27 5.01
CA ILE A 315 -16.93 -0.42 4.17
C ILE A 315 -16.85 -1.92 4.46
N GLY A 316 -17.90 -2.50 5.00
CA GLY A 316 -17.99 -3.90 5.42
C GLY A 316 -18.49 -4.03 6.86
N ALA A 317 -19.06 -5.19 7.19
CA ALA A 317 -19.52 -5.47 8.55
C ALA A 317 -18.33 -5.43 9.53
N ASN A 318 -18.48 -4.66 10.61
CA ASN A 318 -17.45 -4.40 11.64
C ASN A 318 -16.14 -3.78 11.12
N ALA A 319 -16.12 -3.19 9.91
CA ALA A 319 -14.95 -2.46 9.43
C ALA A 319 -14.67 -1.24 10.33
N GLY A 320 -13.44 -1.09 10.83
CA GLY A 320 -13.05 0.01 11.74
C GLY A 320 -13.86 0.10 13.03
N LYS A 321 -14.46 -1.00 13.51
CA LYS A 321 -15.42 -1.01 14.62
C LYS A 321 -14.91 -0.32 15.89
N ASN A 322 -13.67 -0.60 16.30
CA ASN A 322 -13.07 -0.09 17.54
C ASN A 322 -12.05 1.04 17.28
N SER A 323 -12.19 1.79 16.18
CA SER A 323 -11.25 2.87 15.85
C SER A 323 -11.51 4.16 16.60
N ALA A 324 -11.08 4.24 17.87
CA ALA A 324 -11.38 5.39 18.72
C ALA A 324 -10.81 6.72 18.19
N SER A 325 -9.50 6.82 17.90
CA SER A 325 -8.83 8.09 17.57
C SER A 325 -8.16 8.14 16.18
N GLY A 326 -8.00 6.99 15.50
CA GLY A 326 -7.35 6.91 14.20
C GLY A 326 -8.08 7.68 13.07
N PHE A 327 -7.37 8.52 12.31
CA PHE A 327 -7.89 9.28 11.17
C PHE A 327 -7.20 8.94 9.84
N GLY A 328 -7.85 9.28 8.72
CA GLY A 328 -7.29 9.09 7.39
C GLY A 328 -7.17 7.62 6.96
N ASN A 329 -7.96 6.72 7.56
CA ASN A 329 -7.92 5.30 7.29
C ASN A 329 -8.92 4.89 6.19
N THR A 330 -8.54 3.92 5.36
CA THR A 330 -9.43 3.28 4.38
C THR A 330 -9.50 1.79 4.68
N MET A 331 -10.59 1.32 5.27
CA MET A 331 -10.84 -0.08 5.63
C MET A 331 -12.02 -0.62 4.81
N VAL A 332 -11.79 -1.55 3.90
CA VAL A 332 -12.79 -2.11 3.00
C VAL A 332 -12.74 -3.64 3.05
N GLY A 333 -13.81 -4.26 3.53
CA GLY A 333 -13.89 -5.69 3.82
C GLY A 333 -14.52 -5.93 5.19
N SER A 334 -15.15 -7.09 5.38
CA SER A 334 -15.64 -7.44 6.71
C SER A 334 -14.48 -7.59 7.69
N LEU A 335 -14.61 -7.04 8.89
CA LEU A 335 -13.60 -7.07 9.96
C LEU A 335 -12.26 -6.41 9.57
N ALA A 336 -12.22 -5.64 8.47
CA ALA A 336 -11.05 -4.87 8.09
C ALA A 336 -10.78 -3.77 9.13
N GLY A 337 -9.58 -3.77 9.72
CA GLY A 337 -9.21 -2.81 10.76
C GLY A 337 -10.10 -2.82 12.02
N GLU A 338 -10.75 -3.94 12.35
CA GLU A 338 -11.73 -4.01 13.45
C GLU A 338 -11.17 -3.45 14.78
N LYS A 339 -9.90 -3.74 15.11
CA LYS A 339 -9.19 -3.27 16.31
C LYS A 339 -8.12 -2.22 15.99
N ASN A 340 -8.36 -1.36 14.99
CA ASN A 340 -7.48 -0.24 14.69
C ASN A 340 -7.72 0.95 15.63
N GLU A 341 -7.29 0.86 16.90
CA GLU A 341 -7.66 1.80 17.98
C GLU A 341 -7.14 3.23 17.73
N GLU A 342 -5.85 3.39 17.43
CA GLU A 342 -5.19 4.69 17.25
C GLU A 342 -4.52 4.89 15.89
N GLY A 343 -4.38 3.82 15.08
CA GLY A 343 -3.62 3.87 13.84
C GLY A 343 -4.15 4.86 12.81
N ILE A 344 -3.25 5.63 12.19
CA ILE A 344 -3.53 6.68 11.19
C ILE A 344 -3.00 6.33 9.80
N TYR A 345 -3.68 6.82 8.76
CA TYR A 345 -3.28 6.67 7.36
C TYR A 345 -3.07 5.21 6.91
N ASN A 346 -3.84 4.27 7.46
CA ASN A 346 -3.79 2.87 7.05
C ASN A 346 -4.78 2.60 5.90
N THR A 347 -4.37 1.79 4.94
CA THR A 347 -5.22 1.21 3.91
C THR A 347 -5.35 -0.29 4.16
N ALA A 348 -6.55 -0.80 4.42
CA ALA A 348 -6.85 -2.22 4.55
C ALA A 348 -7.96 -2.61 3.57
N LEU A 349 -7.66 -3.49 2.62
CA LEU A 349 -8.63 -3.95 1.61
C LEU A 349 -8.68 -5.48 1.61
N GLY A 350 -9.73 -6.07 2.15
CA GLY A 350 -9.94 -7.51 2.23
C GLY A 350 -10.60 -7.94 3.54
N LEU A 351 -11.13 -9.18 3.57
CA LEU A 351 -11.60 -9.81 4.81
C LEU A 351 -10.45 -9.87 5.82
N HIS A 352 -10.65 -9.39 7.04
CA HIS A 352 -9.64 -9.39 8.11
C HIS A 352 -8.32 -8.63 7.82
N ALA A 353 -8.26 -7.83 6.74
CA ALA A 353 -7.08 -7.00 6.49
C ALA A 353 -6.87 -6.03 7.67
N SER A 354 -5.65 -5.97 8.22
CA SER A 354 -5.30 -5.13 9.39
C SER A 354 -6.14 -5.36 10.65
N ASN A 355 -6.80 -6.52 10.86
CA ASN A 355 -7.78 -6.69 11.94
C ASN A 355 -7.25 -6.22 13.32
N LYS A 356 -6.03 -6.61 13.71
CA LYS A 356 -5.44 -6.32 15.03
C LYS A 356 -4.36 -5.23 14.99
N ASN A 357 -4.57 -4.15 14.24
CA ASN A 357 -3.62 -3.05 14.15
C ASN A 357 -3.80 -1.99 15.27
N GLN A 358 -3.37 -2.25 16.52
CA GLN A 358 -3.67 -1.35 17.65
C GLN A 358 -3.10 0.08 17.47
N PHE A 359 -1.82 0.21 17.12
CA PHE A 359 -1.10 1.50 17.05
C PHE A 359 -0.40 1.76 15.70
N GLY A 360 -0.41 0.80 14.77
CA GLY A 360 0.34 0.89 13.52
C GLY A 360 -0.14 1.99 12.59
N ASN A 361 0.79 2.73 11.97
CA ASN A 361 0.50 3.87 11.10
C ASN A 361 1.03 3.67 9.67
N ARG A 362 0.37 4.26 8.67
CA ARG A 362 0.85 4.26 7.26
C ARG A 362 1.01 2.87 6.64
N ASN A 363 0.23 1.88 7.07
CA ASN A 363 0.29 0.53 6.52
C ASN A 363 -0.64 0.38 5.31
N THR A 364 -0.21 -0.34 4.28
CA THR A 364 -1.00 -0.70 3.10
C THR A 364 -1.17 -2.21 3.04
N ASN A 365 -2.32 -2.71 3.47
CA ASN A 365 -2.64 -4.13 3.61
C ASN A 365 -3.77 -4.50 2.64
N ILE A 366 -3.46 -5.18 1.55
CA ILE A 366 -4.39 -5.53 0.47
C ILE A 366 -4.41 -7.04 0.28
N GLY A 367 -5.55 -7.67 0.51
CA GLY A 367 -5.74 -9.12 0.48
C GLY A 367 -6.41 -9.62 1.76
N ALA A 368 -7.04 -10.79 1.69
CA ALA A 368 -7.63 -11.38 2.89
C ALA A 368 -6.51 -11.76 3.87
N PHE A 369 -6.69 -11.39 5.15
CA PHE A 369 -5.74 -11.58 6.25
C PHE A 369 -4.37 -10.89 6.05
N ALA A 370 -4.26 -9.95 5.10
CA ALA A 370 -3.03 -9.17 4.94
C ALA A 370 -2.81 -8.27 6.16
N GLY A 371 -1.62 -8.33 6.77
CA GLY A 371 -1.27 -7.53 7.94
C GLY A 371 -2.15 -7.76 9.18
N GLU A 372 -2.75 -8.95 9.35
CA GLU A 372 -3.77 -9.20 10.38
C GLU A 372 -3.28 -8.90 11.82
N PHE A 373 -2.02 -9.19 12.15
CA PHE A 373 -1.41 -8.97 13.47
C PHE A 373 -0.28 -7.94 13.38
N ASN A 374 -0.66 -6.67 13.19
CA ASN A 374 0.28 -5.55 13.15
C ASN A 374 0.10 -4.64 14.38
N GLU A 375 0.40 -5.14 15.58
CA GLU A 375 0.08 -4.43 16.84
C GLU A 375 0.69 -3.03 16.91
N THR A 376 1.95 -2.86 16.47
CA THR A 376 2.71 -1.59 16.51
C THR A 376 3.42 -1.20 15.21
N GLY A 377 3.47 -2.08 14.20
CA GLY A 377 4.25 -1.85 12.98
C GLY A 377 3.74 -0.69 12.12
N HIS A 378 4.65 0.08 11.54
CA HIS A 378 4.34 1.26 10.72
C HIS A 378 4.94 1.16 9.31
N SER A 379 4.36 1.86 8.34
CA SER A 379 4.89 1.96 6.97
C SER A 379 5.11 0.60 6.28
N ASN A 380 4.31 -0.42 6.61
CA ASN A 380 4.37 -1.72 5.95
C ASN A 380 3.50 -1.74 4.69
N VAL A 381 3.95 -2.45 3.65
CA VAL A 381 3.18 -2.72 2.42
C VAL A 381 2.98 -4.23 2.33
N ASN A 382 1.78 -4.73 2.63
CA ASN A 382 1.42 -6.14 2.56
C ASN A 382 0.36 -6.35 1.48
N VAL A 383 0.71 -6.99 0.36
CA VAL A 383 -0.19 -7.20 -0.77
C VAL A 383 -0.24 -8.68 -1.13
N GLY A 384 -1.35 -9.35 -0.83
CA GLY A 384 -1.58 -10.76 -1.07
C GLY A 384 -2.35 -11.45 0.04
N TYR A 385 -2.81 -12.68 -0.22
CA TYR A 385 -3.43 -13.51 0.81
C TYR A 385 -2.40 -13.85 1.90
N ASN A 386 -2.71 -13.56 3.18
CA ASN A 386 -1.80 -13.77 4.30
C ASN A 386 -0.39 -13.14 4.11
N ALA A 387 -0.28 -12.02 3.38
CA ALA A 387 0.98 -11.27 3.32
C ALA A 387 1.21 -10.54 4.65
N GLY A 388 2.40 -10.66 5.24
CA GLY A 388 2.80 -9.90 6.42
C GLY A 388 1.92 -10.10 7.66
N VAL A 389 1.38 -11.31 7.89
CA VAL A 389 0.39 -11.60 8.95
C VAL A 389 0.92 -11.21 10.33
N GLN A 390 2.16 -11.53 10.67
CA GLN A 390 2.80 -11.15 11.93
C GLN A 390 3.99 -10.24 11.62
N ASN A 391 3.82 -8.93 11.82
CA ASN A 391 4.89 -7.92 11.77
C ASN A 391 4.93 -7.21 13.13
N SER A 392 5.34 -7.93 14.17
CA SER A 392 5.15 -7.56 15.57
C SER A 392 6.44 -6.98 16.17
N GLY A 393 6.91 -5.82 15.70
CA GLY A 393 8.07 -5.21 16.36
C GLY A 393 8.51 -3.87 15.82
N ILE A 394 8.71 -3.74 14.51
CA ILE A 394 9.23 -2.51 13.90
C ILE A 394 8.90 -2.54 12.39
N GLY A 395 8.67 -1.37 11.80
CA GLY A 395 7.99 -1.20 10.51
C GLY A 395 8.84 -1.38 9.25
N LEU A 396 8.39 -0.76 8.15
CA LEU A 396 9.11 -0.59 6.86
C LEU A 396 9.29 -1.87 6.03
N ASN A 397 8.44 -2.88 6.19
CA ASN A 397 8.48 -4.09 5.38
C ASN A 397 7.62 -3.99 4.11
N THR A 398 8.12 -4.46 2.96
CA THR A 398 7.38 -4.57 1.70
C THR A 398 7.18 -6.05 1.36
N ASN A 399 6.00 -6.59 1.60
CA ASN A 399 5.61 -7.98 1.36
C ASN A 399 4.57 -8.05 0.23
N VAL A 400 4.95 -8.56 -0.94
CA VAL A 400 4.07 -8.66 -2.11
C VAL A 400 4.05 -10.10 -2.62
N GLY A 401 2.88 -10.74 -2.59
CA GLY A 401 2.69 -12.15 -2.91
C GLY A 401 1.88 -12.88 -1.82
N ALA A 402 1.31 -14.03 -2.15
CA ALA A 402 0.65 -14.84 -1.13
C ALA A 402 1.70 -15.41 -0.15
N TYR A 403 1.42 -15.28 1.14
CA TYR A 403 2.29 -15.70 2.24
C TYR A 403 3.69 -15.05 2.27
N SER A 404 3.92 -13.94 1.55
CA SER A 404 5.19 -13.21 1.64
C SER A 404 5.34 -12.56 3.02
N GLY A 405 6.51 -12.68 3.64
CA GLY A 405 6.80 -12.10 4.96
C GLY A 405 5.82 -12.52 6.08
N ARG A 406 5.17 -13.69 5.97
CA ARG A 406 4.04 -14.08 6.83
C ARG A 406 4.36 -14.05 8.33
N PHE A 407 5.54 -14.51 8.71
CA PHE A 407 6.02 -14.65 10.08
C PHE A 407 7.33 -13.86 10.28
N ASN A 408 7.28 -12.55 10.01
CA ASN A 408 8.39 -11.63 10.22
C ASN A 408 8.23 -10.91 11.57
N THR A 409 8.46 -11.65 12.65
CA THR A 409 8.12 -11.22 14.02
C THR A 409 8.86 -9.94 14.42
N ASP A 410 10.19 -9.90 14.27
CA ASP A 410 11.04 -8.77 14.72
C ASP A 410 11.82 -8.06 13.60
N GLY A 411 11.83 -8.59 12.37
CA GLY A 411 12.62 -8.04 11.27
C GLY A 411 12.03 -6.76 10.66
N ASP A 412 12.87 -5.75 10.43
CA ASP A 412 12.50 -4.46 9.82
C ASP A 412 13.19 -4.21 8.47
N LYS A 413 12.62 -3.33 7.65
CA LYS A 413 13.18 -2.93 6.34
C LYS A 413 13.37 -4.07 5.33
N ASN A 414 12.57 -5.13 5.42
CA ASN A 414 12.65 -6.25 4.47
C ASN A 414 11.81 -5.99 3.21
N VAL A 415 12.31 -6.39 2.05
CA VAL A 415 11.58 -6.41 0.77
C VAL A 415 11.40 -7.87 0.36
N ASN A 416 10.17 -8.38 0.42
CA ASN A 416 9.80 -9.75 0.09
C ASN A 416 8.79 -9.76 -1.05
N ILE A 417 9.21 -10.14 -2.26
CA ILE A 417 8.36 -10.13 -3.44
C ILE A 417 8.34 -11.51 -4.08
N GLY A 418 7.19 -12.18 -4.04
CA GLY A 418 6.98 -13.53 -4.56
C GLY A 418 6.16 -14.41 -3.61
N TYR A 419 5.67 -15.54 -4.11
CA TYR A 419 4.99 -16.54 -3.29
C TYR A 419 5.93 -17.11 -2.23
N GLU A 420 5.55 -17.06 -0.95
CA GLU A 420 6.35 -17.51 0.21
C GLU A 420 7.76 -16.87 0.30
N SER A 421 8.00 -15.72 -0.34
CA SER A 421 9.25 -14.98 -0.19
C SER A 421 9.39 -14.45 1.24
N GLY A 422 10.51 -14.70 1.90
CA GLY A 422 10.76 -14.25 3.28
C GLY A 422 9.77 -14.76 4.32
N ARG A 423 9.08 -15.89 4.06
CA ARG A 423 7.91 -16.34 4.83
C ARG A 423 8.16 -16.45 6.34
N ASP A 424 9.28 -17.03 6.74
CA ASP A 424 9.64 -17.39 8.11
C ASP A 424 10.88 -16.61 8.60
N ASN A 425 11.07 -15.39 8.09
CA ASN A 425 12.16 -14.50 8.51
C ASN A 425 11.91 -13.93 9.92
N LEU A 426 12.09 -14.77 10.95
CA LEU A 426 11.73 -14.48 12.33
C LEU A 426 12.39 -13.20 12.91
N ILE A 427 13.66 -12.94 12.58
CA ILE A 427 14.49 -11.87 13.20
C ILE A 427 15.34 -11.04 12.22
N GLY A 428 15.45 -11.43 10.95
CA GLY A 428 16.38 -10.79 10.01
C GLY A 428 15.86 -9.45 9.50
N SER A 429 16.72 -8.43 9.47
CA SER A 429 16.39 -7.08 8.99
C SER A 429 17.13 -6.72 7.71
N THR A 430 16.61 -5.75 6.95
CA THR A 430 17.25 -5.19 5.74
C THR A 430 17.53 -6.22 4.64
N ASN A 431 16.69 -7.26 4.53
CA ASN A 431 16.82 -8.27 3.48
C ASN A 431 16.02 -7.89 2.22
N THR A 432 16.56 -8.20 1.04
CA THR A 432 15.86 -8.10 -0.24
C THR A 432 15.69 -9.49 -0.83
N ASN A 433 14.48 -10.04 -0.77
CA ASN A 433 14.09 -11.33 -1.28
C ASN A 433 13.14 -11.16 -2.47
N LEU A 434 13.55 -11.63 -3.66
CA LEU A 434 12.77 -11.53 -4.88
C LEU A 434 12.70 -12.88 -5.59
N GLY A 435 11.52 -13.52 -5.55
CA GLY A 435 11.26 -14.78 -6.24
C GLY A 435 10.37 -15.75 -5.46
N TYR A 436 10.04 -16.87 -6.09
CA TYR A 436 9.34 -17.97 -5.43
C TYR A 436 10.21 -18.55 -4.30
N ARG A 437 9.75 -18.49 -3.05
CA ARG A 437 10.47 -18.99 -1.86
C ARG A 437 11.89 -18.43 -1.68
N SER A 438 12.18 -17.23 -2.20
CA SER A 438 13.44 -16.55 -1.94
C SER A 438 13.53 -16.21 -0.44
N GLY A 439 14.62 -16.59 0.22
CA GLY A 439 14.83 -16.30 1.65
C GLY A 439 13.75 -16.84 2.59
N MET A 440 13.06 -17.93 2.22
CA MET A 440 11.88 -18.45 2.93
C MET A 440 12.09 -18.65 4.43
N GLU A 441 13.23 -19.24 4.83
CA GLU A 441 13.65 -19.51 6.21
C GLU A 441 14.96 -18.76 6.52
N ASN A 442 15.11 -17.53 5.99
CA ASN A 442 16.28 -16.71 6.28
C ASN A 442 16.19 -16.15 7.71
N HIS A 443 17.23 -16.36 8.52
CA HIS A 443 17.35 -15.76 9.86
C HIS A 443 18.43 -14.68 9.98
N GLY A 444 19.16 -14.40 8.89
CA GLY A 444 20.20 -13.37 8.86
C GLY A 444 19.70 -12.02 8.33
N SER A 445 20.54 -11.01 8.46
CA SER A 445 20.25 -9.62 8.07
C SER A 445 21.09 -9.17 6.87
N THR A 446 20.65 -8.11 6.20
CA THR A 446 21.37 -7.45 5.09
C THR A 446 21.64 -8.37 3.89
N ASN A 447 20.79 -9.37 3.67
CA ASN A 447 20.95 -10.29 2.55
C ASN A 447 20.20 -9.82 1.29
N VAL A 448 20.75 -10.09 0.11
CA VAL A 448 20.11 -9.87 -1.19
C VAL A 448 19.95 -11.20 -1.90
N PHE A 449 18.72 -11.72 -1.96
CA PHE A 449 18.37 -12.98 -2.60
C PHE A 449 17.44 -12.70 -3.79
N ILE A 450 17.89 -13.05 -4.99
CA ILE A 450 17.16 -12.82 -6.24
C ILE A 450 17.10 -14.13 -7.03
N GLY A 451 15.94 -14.75 -7.09
CA GLY A 451 15.70 -16.01 -7.80
C GLY A 451 14.82 -16.98 -7.02
N GLY A 452 14.29 -17.98 -7.70
CA GLY A 452 13.49 -19.03 -7.06
C GLY A 452 14.35 -19.87 -6.10
N ASN A 453 13.91 -20.03 -4.85
CA ASN A 453 14.65 -20.71 -3.79
C ASN A 453 16.08 -20.17 -3.50
N SER A 454 16.40 -18.95 -3.93
CA SER A 454 17.67 -18.29 -3.57
C SER A 454 17.69 -18.06 -2.05
N GLY A 455 18.76 -18.50 -1.37
CA GLY A 455 18.92 -18.32 0.08
C GLY A 455 17.80 -18.93 0.93
N ARG A 456 17.09 -19.95 0.42
CA ARG A 456 15.84 -20.44 1.00
C ARG A 456 15.99 -20.85 2.46
N ASP A 457 16.99 -21.65 2.79
CA ASP A 457 17.23 -22.21 4.11
C ASP A 457 18.48 -21.56 4.76
N ASN A 458 18.65 -20.25 4.57
CA ASN A 458 19.78 -19.50 5.11
C ASN A 458 19.66 -19.26 6.63
N ASN A 459 20.14 -20.22 7.41
CA ASN A 459 19.97 -20.27 8.86
C ASN A 459 21.00 -19.39 9.62
N GLY A 460 20.93 -18.07 9.42
CA GLY A 460 21.66 -17.06 10.21
C GLY A 460 22.78 -16.30 9.48
N GLY A 461 23.13 -16.71 8.25
CA GLY A 461 24.11 -16.01 7.43
C GLY A 461 23.66 -14.59 7.09
N SER A 462 24.52 -13.59 7.31
CA SER A 462 24.22 -12.17 7.06
C SER A 462 25.11 -11.57 5.97
N ASP A 463 24.71 -10.43 5.41
CA ASP A 463 25.49 -9.68 4.43
C ASP A 463 25.78 -10.45 3.12
N ASN A 464 24.92 -11.41 2.75
CA ASN A 464 25.10 -12.24 1.56
C ASN A 464 24.42 -11.66 0.31
N VAL A 465 24.97 -11.93 -0.88
CA VAL A 465 24.38 -11.61 -2.18
C VAL A 465 24.23 -12.89 -3.00
N PHE A 466 23.01 -13.41 -3.10
CA PHE A 466 22.68 -14.60 -3.89
C PHE A 466 21.78 -14.23 -5.07
N ILE A 467 22.19 -14.58 -6.29
CA ILE A 467 21.47 -14.26 -7.51
C ILE A 467 21.39 -15.50 -8.39
N GLY A 468 20.20 -16.06 -8.59
CA GLY A 468 19.99 -17.27 -9.38
C GLY A 468 18.95 -18.22 -8.75
N TYR A 469 18.47 -19.18 -9.53
CA TYR A 469 17.60 -20.22 -8.98
C TYR A 469 18.43 -21.16 -8.10
N GLY A 470 18.05 -21.33 -6.82
CA GLY A 470 18.72 -22.23 -5.88
C GLY A 470 20.13 -21.79 -5.45
N SER A 471 20.58 -20.58 -5.79
CA SER A 471 21.86 -20.06 -5.30
C SER A 471 21.82 -19.91 -3.79
N GLY A 472 22.86 -20.40 -3.11
CA GLY A 472 22.94 -20.40 -1.66
C GLY A 472 21.74 -21.03 -0.94
N PHE A 473 21.09 -22.04 -1.53
CA PHE A 473 19.86 -22.65 -1.00
C PHE A 473 19.97 -23.04 0.49
N ASN A 474 21.07 -23.66 0.91
CA ASN A 474 21.33 -24.17 2.25
C ASN A 474 22.68 -23.65 2.76
N THR A 475 22.76 -22.33 2.96
CA THR A 475 23.97 -21.66 3.45
C THR A 475 23.85 -21.27 4.91
N LYS A 476 25.00 -21.16 5.59
CA LYS A 476 25.08 -20.62 6.96
C LYS A 476 26.10 -19.49 7.11
N GLY A 477 27.02 -19.37 6.15
CA GLY A 477 28.04 -18.35 6.16
C GLY A 477 27.52 -16.95 5.84
N SER A 478 28.34 -15.97 6.18
CA SER A 478 28.07 -14.55 5.98
C SER A 478 29.00 -13.95 4.91
N ARG A 479 28.62 -12.82 4.32
CA ARG A 479 29.45 -12.05 3.38
C ARG A 479 29.84 -12.83 2.12
N ASN A 480 28.98 -13.75 1.70
CA ASN A 480 29.16 -14.54 0.49
C ASN A 480 28.52 -13.86 -0.72
N ILE A 481 29.14 -13.99 -1.89
CA ILE A 481 28.58 -13.58 -3.19
C ILE A 481 28.44 -14.82 -4.06
N LEU A 482 27.20 -15.29 -4.26
CA LEU A 482 26.88 -16.51 -5.00
C LEU A 482 25.99 -16.19 -6.21
N ILE A 483 26.49 -16.40 -7.42
CA ILE A 483 25.79 -15.96 -8.64
C ILE A 483 25.67 -17.11 -9.66
N GLY A 484 24.43 -17.45 -10.00
CA GLY A 484 24.00 -18.37 -11.06
C GLY A 484 23.15 -19.54 -10.56
N PHE A 485 22.83 -20.49 -11.45
CA PHE A 485 21.96 -21.63 -11.15
C PHE A 485 22.64 -22.57 -10.15
N GLU A 486 22.04 -22.73 -8.96
CA GLU A 486 22.56 -23.55 -7.86
C GLU A 486 23.98 -23.20 -7.37
N ALA A 487 24.50 -22.03 -7.72
CA ALA A 487 25.81 -21.56 -7.28
C ALA A 487 25.91 -21.55 -5.75
N GLY A 488 26.90 -22.26 -5.20
CA GLY A 488 27.15 -22.34 -3.75
C GLY A 488 25.97 -22.89 -2.95
N LYS A 489 25.11 -23.72 -3.55
CA LYS A 489 23.89 -24.30 -2.93
C LYS A 489 24.08 -24.83 -1.51
N ASN A 490 25.24 -25.40 -1.21
CA ASN A 490 25.60 -25.96 0.10
C ASN A 490 26.79 -25.27 0.77
N GLU A 491 27.14 -24.05 0.37
CA GLU A 491 28.29 -23.32 0.93
C GLU A 491 28.07 -23.03 2.43
N GLN A 492 28.95 -23.54 3.28
CA GLN A 492 28.85 -23.38 4.74
C GLN A 492 29.79 -22.28 5.26
N GLY A 493 30.82 -21.93 4.51
CA GLY A 493 31.82 -20.92 4.84
C GLY A 493 31.33 -19.49 4.58
N SER A 494 32.03 -18.54 5.20
CA SER A 494 31.85 -17.10 4.99
C SER A 494 32.87 -16.56 4.00
N ASN A 495 32.67 -15.33 3.53
CA ASN A 495 33.63 -14.58 2.72
C ASN A 495 34.00 -15.30 1.40
N LYS A 496 33.05 -16.00 0.78
CA LYS A 496 33.25 -16.70 -0.50
C LYS A 496 32.67 -15.93 -1.68
N LEU A 497 33.36 -15.98 -2.81
CA LEU A 497 32.84 -15.60 -4.12
C LEU A 497 32.68 -16.87 -4.96
N ILE A 498 31.47 -17.15 -5.42
CA ILE A 498 31.19 -18.29 -6.30
C ILE A 498 30.33 -17.78 -7.45
N ILE A 499 30.84 -17.86 -8.68
CA ILE A 499 30.07 -17.59 -9.89
C ILE A 499 30.10 -18.85 -10.75
N ASP A 500 28.94 -19.48 -10.89
CA ASP A 500 28.80 -20.71 -11.68
C ASP A 500 27.34 -20.97 -12.08
N ASN A 501 27.11 -21.89 -13.01
CA ASN A 501 25.76 -22.32 -13.40
C ASN A 501 25.40 -23.74 -12.91
N SER A 502 26.07 -24.23 -11.87
CA SER A 502 25.81 -25.51 -11.23
C SER A 502 26.17 -25.50 -9.73
N ASP A 503 25.95 -26.62 -9.03
CA ASP A 503 26.38 -26.85 -7.64
C ASP A 503 27.76 -27.53 -7.54
N THR A 504 28.58 -27.43 -8.58
CA THR A 504 29.92 -28.02 -8.65
C THR A 504 30.84 -27.57 -7.51
N ALA A 505 31.79 -28.45 -7.13
CA ALA A 505 32.85 -28.12 -6.19
C ALA A 505 33.95 -27.24 -6.79
N THR A 506 34.01 -27.12 -8.12
CA THR A 506 35.02 -26.34 -8.86
C THR A 506 34.33 -25.31 -9.77
N PRO A 507 33.83 -24.20 -9.21
CA PRO A 507 33.02 -23.22 -9.95
C PRO A 507 33.88 -22.44 -10.95
N LEU A 508 33.29 -21.92 -12.03
CA LEU A 508 34.03 -21.12 -13.02
C LEU A 508 34.88 -20.01 -12.39
N ILE A 509 34.32 -19.31 -11.38
CA ILE A 509 35.06 -18.36 -10.55
C ILE A 509 34.85 -18.74 -9.09
N TYR A 510 35.95 -19.05 -8.40
CA TYR A 510 36.01 -19.19 -6.96
C TYR A 510 36.81 -18.03 -6.37
N GLY A 511 36.43 -17.55 -5.20
CA GLY A 511 37.21 -16.60 -4.45
C GLY A 511 37.01 -16.75 -2.96
N ASP A 512 38.04 -16.38 -2.22
CA ASP A 512 38.06 -16.36 -0.77
C ASP A 512 38.59 -14.99 -0.33
N PHE A 513 37.69 -14.14 0.14
CA PHE A 513 38.01 -12.79 0.58
C PHE A 513 38.86 -12.76 1.86
N ASP A 514 38.84 -13.80 2.70
CA ASP A 514 39.70 -13.86 3.89
C ASP A 514 41.17 -14.03 3.48
N SER A 515 41.41 -14.84 2.45
CA SER A 515 42.76 -15.07 1.91
C SER A 515 43.17 -14.12 0.79
N ASN A 516 42.29 -13.20 0.39
CA ASN A 516 42.44 -12.34 -0.80
C ASN A 516 42.82 -13.14 -2.05
N VAL A 517 42.14 -14.27 -2.27
CA VAL A 517 42.36 -15.16 -3.41
C VAL A 517 41.15 -15.11 -4.33
N VAL A 518 41.44 -15.01 -5.63
CA VAL A 518 40.49 -15.32 -6.70
C VAL A 518 41.13 -16.36 -7.59
N GLU A 519 40.36 -17.39 -7.92
CA GLU A 519 40.70 -18.49 -8.81
C GLU A 519 39.73 -18.52 -9.99
N LEU A 520 40.30 -18.45 -11.19
CA LEU A 520 39.56 -18.64 -12.44
C LEU A 520 39.77 -20.08 -12.91
N ASN A 521 38.71 -20.89 -12.82
CA ASN A 521 38.74 -22.28 -13.26
C ASN A 521 38.43 -22.35 -14.76
N VAL A 522 39.49 -22.29 -15.56
CA VAL A 522 39.42 -22.46 -17.01
C VAL A 522 39.66 -23.93 -17.33
N ASN A 523 38.67 -24.59 -17.92
CA ASN A 523 38.88 -25.91 -18.51
C ASN A 523 39.70 -25.73 -19.79
N ASP A 524 41.00 -25.96 -19.74
CA ASP A 524 41.78 -26.13 -20.97
C ASP A 524 41.34 -27.43 -21.65
N SER A 525 41.33 -27.43 -22.99
CA SER A 525 40.95 -28.57 -23.84
C SER A 525 41.77 -29.84 -23.59
N ASP A 526 42.86 -29.74 -22.83
CA ASP A 526 43.79 -30.82 -22.50
C ASP A 526 43.56 -31.47 -21.11
N GLY A 527 42.51 -31.07 -20.38
CA GLY A 527 42.11 -31.74 -19.13
C GLY A 527 43.03 -31.50 -17.93
N VAL A 528 43.91 -30.49 -17.99
CA VAL A 528 44.72 -30.05 -16.85
C VAL A 528 43.94 -28.98 -16.07
N THR A 529 43.37 -29.35 -14.93
CA THR A 529 42.78 -28.43 -13.96
C THR A 529 43.90 -27.68 -13.24
N GLY A 530 44.33 -26.54 -13.77
CA GLY A 530 45.26 -25.62 -13.12
C GLY A 530 44.69 -24.21 -13.17
N GLY A 531 43.88 -23.85 -12.17
CA GLY A 531 43.29 -22.53 -12.06
C GLY A 531 44.35 -21.43 -12.02
N PHE A 532 44.06 -20.31 -12.68
CA PHE A 532 44.85 -19.09 -12.53
C PHE A 532 44.56 -18.49 -11.15
N GLN A 533 45.53 -18.59 -10.22
CA GLN A 533 45.42 -18.07 -8.85
C GLN A 533 46.25 -16.78 -8.69
N ILE A 534 45.62 -15.68 -8.27
CA ILE A 534 46.32 -14.46 -7.83
C ILE A 534 46.32 -14.42 -6.29
N LYS A 535 47.50 -14.44 -5.64
CA LYS A 535 47.64 -14.38 -4.16
C LYS A 535 48.40 -13.12 -3.73
N SER A 536 47.79 -12.27 -2.90
CA SER A 536 48.37 -10.99 -2.48
C SER A 536 49.12 -11.03 -1.13
N SER A 537 50.17 -11.84 -1.02
CA SER A 537 51.10 -11.66 0.11
C SER A 537 52.60 -11.71 -0.20
N ASN A 538 53.04 -12.04 -1.44
CA ASN A 538 54.38 -11.73 -1.96
C ASN A 538 54.69 -12.24 -3.39
N GLN A 539 53.74 -12.40 -4.31
CA GLN A 539 54.07 -12.89 -5.67
C GLN A 539 53.37 -12.13 -6.79
N THR A 540 54.21 -11.78 -7.76
CA THR A 540 54.06 -10.92 -8.93
C THR A 540 52.85 -11.25 -9.81
N MET A 541 52.18 -10.21 -10.30
CA MET A 541 51.13 -10.28 -11.30
C MET A 541 51.76 -10.22 -12.69
N LEU A 542 51.47 -11.18 -13.57
CA LEU A 542 51.87 -11.15 -14.97
C LEU A 542 50.69 -10.66 -15.82
N PHE A 543 50.82 -9.47 -16.40
CA PHE A 543 50.09 -9.10 -17.62
C PHE A 543 51.05 -8.32 -18.53
N ASP A 544 51.16 -8.80 -19.77
CA ASP A 544 51.71 -8.14 -20.96
C ASP A 544 52.61 -6.90 -20.72
N GLY A 545 53.93 -7.11 -20.79
CA GLY A 545 54.91 -6.05 -21.04
C GLY A 545 55.64 -5.49 -19.81
N ASN A 546 56.78 -6.12 -19.49
CA ASN A 546 57.95 -5.53 -18.81
C ASN A 546 57.89 -5.32 -17.29
N GLU A 547 57.86 -6.40 -16.50
CA GLU A 547 58.87 -6.73 -15.46
C GLU A 547 58.46 -8.05 -14.76
N ILE A 548 59.40 -8.99 -14.61
CA ILE A 548 59.21 -10.20 -13.80
C ILE A 548 60.31 -10.20 -12.74
N ASP A 549 59.98 -9.71 -11.55
CA ASP A 549 60.85 -9.85 -10.38
C ASP A 549 60.65 -11.25 -9.77
N VAL A 550 61.74 -12.03 -9.77
CA VAL A 550 61.83 -13.41 -9.28
C VAL A 550 62.80 -13.44 -8.10
N ALA A 551 62.36 -12.87 -6.98
CA ALA A 551 63.20 -12.78 -5.79
C ALA A 551 63.58 -14.16 -5.19
N GLU A 552 62.82 -15.25 -5.42
CA GLU A 552 63.15 -16.58 -4.87
C GLU A 552 62.72 -17.80 -5.73
N ALA A 553 62.37 -17.62 -7.00
CA ALA A 553 61.95 -18.73 -7.89
C ALA A 553 62.67 -18.71 -9.24
N ASN A 554 62.96 -19.89 -9.80
CA ASN A 554 63.57 -20.00 -11.14
C ASN A 554 62.61 -19.43 -12.21
N LEU A 555 63.09 -18.50 -13.03
CA LEU A 555 62.40 -18.10 -14.26
C LEU A 555 62.71 -19.12 -15.37
N LEU A 556 61.79 -20.06 -15.61
CA LEU A 556 61.83 -20.92 -16.79
C LEU A 556 61.10 -20.24 -17.95
N MET A 557 61.84 -19.54 -18.82
CA MET A 557 61.32 -19.12 -20.12
C MET A 557 61.29 -20.32 -21.07
N ASN A 558 60.20 -21.09 -21.03
CA ASN A 558 60.00 -22.21 -21.94
C ASN A 558 59.56 -21.71 -23.33
N MET A 559 60.50 -21.20 -24.11
CA MET A 559 60.31 -21.06 -25.55
C MET A 559 60.58 -22.42 -26.22
N ASN A 560 59.50 -23.17 -26.31
CA ASN A 560 59.31 -24.47 -26.96
C ASN A 560 60.32 -24.83 -28.08
N VAL A 561 61.42 -25.54 -27.76
CA VAL A 561 61.96 -26.76 -28.43
C VAL A 561 63.27 -27.24 -27.75
N ALA A 562 63.27 -28.47 -27.22
CA ALA A 562 64.37 -29.40 -26.86
C ALA A 562 65.67 -28.93 -26.12
N HIS A 563 66.05 -27.66 -26.09
CA HIS A 563 67.22 -27.15 -25.37
C HIS A 563 66.86 -25.77 -24.79
N HIS A 564 66.99 -25.61 -23.46
CA HIS A 564 66.74 -24.32 -22.80
C HIS A 564 67.63 -23.22 -23.43
N ILE A 565 67.02 -22.24 -24.09
CA ILE A 565 67.74 -21.16 -24.79
C ILE A 565 68.36 -20.19 -23.78
N VAL A 566 67.68 -19.91 -22.67
CA VAL A 566 68.20 -19.07 -21.57
C VAL A 566 67.79 -19.65 -20.21
N THR A 567 68.73 -19.74 -19.26
CA THR A 567 68.49 -20.17 -17.87
C THR A 567 69.03 -19.15 -16.89
N VAL A 568 68.22 -18.66 -15.95
CA VAL A 568 68.67 -17.83 -14.82
C VAL A 568 68.40 -18.57 -13.52
N GLN A 569 69.45 -18.95 -12.81
CA GLN A 569 69.34 -19.64 -11.51
C GLN A 569 69.25 -18.63 -10.37
N GLY A 570 68.53 -18.99 -9.29
CA GLY A 570 68.29 -18.15 -8.09
C GLY A 570 69.52 -17.67 -7.31
N GLY A 571 70.74 -17.90 -7.81
CA GLY A 571 71.99 -17.28 -7.32
C GLY A 571 72.57 -16.21 -8.25
N GLY A 572 71.88 -15.85 -9.34
CA GLY A 572 72.34 -14.88 -10.35
C GLY A 572 73.27 -15.46 -11.43
N ASN A 573 73.25 -16.79 -11.63
CA ASN A 573 73.96 -17.43 -12.74
C ASN A 573 73.07 -17.46 -13.99
N PHE A 574 73.61 -17.03 -15.12
CA PHE A 574 72.94 -16.90 -16.40
C PHE A 574 73.52 -17.88 -17.43
N GLY A 575 72.67 -18.63 -18.12
CA GLY A 575 73.08 -19.61 -19.12
C GLY A 575 72.37 -19.39 -20.44
N ILE A 576 73.08 -19.53 -21.56
CA ILE A 576 72.49 -19.46 -22.91
C ILE A 576 72.74 -20.79 -23.60
N GLY A 577 71.68 -21.50 -24.01
CA GLY A 577 71.76 -22.84 -24.61
C GLY A 577 72.19 -23.95 -23.63
N ARG A 578 72.37 -23.64 -22.35
CA ARG A 578 72.70 -24.57 -21.26
C ARG A 578 72.25 -24.06 -19.89
N THR A 579 72.19 -24.97 -18.93
CA THR A 579 72.06 -24.65 -17.51
C THR A 579 73.44 -24.31 -16.92
N PRO A 580 73.62 -23.15 -16.27
CA PRO A 580 74.87 -22.81 -15.61
C PRO A 580 75.21 -23.79 -14.49
N SER A 581 76.45 -24.26 -14.42
CA SER A 581 76.90 -25.18 -13.36
C SER A 581 77.86 -24.53 -12.37
N THR A 582 78.61 -23.52 -12.79
CA THR A 582 79.79 -23.05 -12.06
C THR A 582 80.06 -21.56 -12.18
N ASN A 583 79.80 -20.95 -13.34
CA ASN A 583 80.13 -19.55 -13.63
C ASN A 583 78.87 -18.68 -13.72
N ARG A 584 79.07 -17.36 -13.54
CA ARG A 584 78.00 -16.36 -13.61
C ARG A 584 77.36 -16.26 -15.00
N LEU A 585 78.12 -16.52 -16.07
CA LEU A 585 77.63 -16.60 -17.45
C LEU A 585 78.20 -17.86 -18.11
N GLU A 586 77.33 -18.75 -18.60
CA GLU A 586 77.74 -19.95 -19.35
C GLU A 586 76.96 -20.07 -20.66
N VAL A 587 77.65 -20.00 -21.80
CA VAL A 587 77.05 -20.10 -23.13
C VAL A 587 77.40 -21.43 -23.78
N HIS A 588 76.44 -22.12 -24.38
CA HIS A 588 76.65 -23.29 -25.23
C HIS A 588 76.59 -22.85 -26.70
N GLY A 589 77.75 -22.86 -27.37
CA GLY A 589 77.92 -22.37 -28.73
C GLY A 589 78.99 -21.27 -28.84
N ASN A 590 79.08 -20.62 -29.99
CA ASN A 590 80.02 -19.51 -30.22
C ASN A 590 79.50 -18.23 -29.53
N ALA A 591 80.36 -17.57 -28.76
CA ALA A 591 80.12 -16.26 -28.19
C ALA A 591 81.33 -15.36 -28.50
N SER A 592 81.09 -14.11 -28.89
CA SER A 592 82.13 -13.11 -29.14
C SER A 592 82.02 -11.97 -28.12
N LYS A 593 83.11 -11.23 -27.94
CA LYS A 593 83.13 -9.97 -27.21
C LYS A 593 83.86 -8.92 -28.02
N SER A 594 83.38 -7.69 -27.99
CA SER A 594 83.85 -6.59 -28.85
C SER A 594 85.20 -5.98 -28.43
N SER A 595 85.80 -6.41 -27.31
CA SER A 595 87.08 -5.89 -26.78
C SER A 595 87.94 -6.95 -26.06
N ALA A 596 89.24 -6.68 -25.90
CA ALA A 596 90.25 -7.61 -25.36
C ALA A 596 90.08 -7.95 -23.85
N GLY A 597 90.56 -9.12 -23.42
CA GLY A 597 90.40 -9.73 -22.07
C GLY A 597 89.99 -11.23 -22.12
N ASP A 598 89.94 -11.94 -21.00
CA ASP A 598 89.83 -13.42 -21.03
C ASP A 598 88.41 -13.95 -20.88
N TRP A 599 88.01 -14.90 -21.74
CA TRP A 599 86.99 -15.90 -21.41
C TRP A 599 87.73 -17.10 -20.82
N LEU A 600 87.42 -17.48 -19.59
CA LEU A 600 88.00 -18.69 -18.99
C LEU A 600 87.51 -19.91 -19.77
N ALA A 601 88.43 -20.64 -20.40
CA ALA A 601 88.16 -21.88 -21.11
C ALA A 601 88.70 -23.06 -20.31
N ASN A 602 87.87 -24.09 -20.10
CA ASN A 602 88.32 -25.33 -19.48
C ASN A 602 89.30 -26.06 -20.42
N SER A 603 90.54 -26.28 -19.99
CA SER A 603 91.62 -26.87 -20.82
C SER A 603 92.14 -28.21 -20.29
N ASP A 604 91.43 -28.82 -19.32
CA ASP A 604 91.76 -30.11 -18.69
C ASP A 604 91.87 -31.24 -19.73
N ALA A 605 92.89 -32.10 -19.60
CA ALA A 605 93.14 -33.19 -20.55
C ALA A 605 91.96 -34.16 -20.68
N ARG A 606 91.14 -34.34 -19.62
CA ARG A 606 89.93 -35.19 -19.64
C ARG A 606 88.85 -34.67 -20.58
N LEU A 607 88.89 -33.38 -20.90
CA LEU A 607 87.95 -32.73 -21.80
C LEU A 607 88.41 -32.76 -23.27
N LYS A 608 89.59 -33.36 -23.55
CA LYS A 608 90.22 -33.39 -24.87
C LYS A 608 90.37 -34.84 -25.38
N LYS A 609 90.27 -35.04 -26.69
CA LYS A 609 90.51 -36.31 -27.38
C LYS A 609 91.50 -36.07 -28.53
N ASN A 610 92.23 -37.10 -28.96
CA ASN A 610 93.21 -37.03 -30.05
C ASN A 610 94.30 -35.95 -29.84
N ILE A 611 94.93 -35.96 -28.65
CA ILE A 611 95.96 -34.97 -28.31
C ILE A 611 97.26 -35.32 -29.05
N HIS A 612 97.68 -34.44 -29.96
CA HIS A 612 98.98 -34.50 -30.63
C HIS A 612 99.81 -33.28 -30.22
N TYR A 613 101.06 -33.52 -29.81
CA TYR A 613 101.99 -32.43 -29.54
C TYR A 613 102.49 -31.83 -30.85
N LEU A 614 102.68 -30.51 -30.85
CA LEU A 614 103.03 -29.75 -32.05
C LEU A 614 104.53 -29.79 -32.31
N GLU A 615 104.92 -29.83 -33.59
CA GLU A 615 106.31 -29.76 -34.03
C GLU A 615 106.84 -28.33 -33.94
N SER A 616 107.74 -28.07 -32.99
CA SER A 616 108.21 -26.73 -32.62
C SER A 616 108.79 -25.93 -33.81
N GLN A 617 109.52 -26.59 -34.71
CA GLN A 617 110.14 -25.93 -35.87
C GLN A 617 109.11 -25.44 -36.89
N SER A 618 108.03 -26.20 -37.08
CA SER A 618 106.93 -25.81 -37.96
C SER A 618 106.16 -24.63 -37.37
N MET A 619 105.99 -24.60 -36.05
CA MET A 619 105.33 -23.49 -35.35
C MET A 619 106.15 -22.19 -35.47
N LEU A 620 107.48 -22.27 -35.34
CA LEU A 620 108.36 -21.11 -35.55
C LEU A 620 108.26 -20.55 -36.97
N GLN A 621 108.22 -21.41 -37.99
CA GLN A 621 108.08 -20.97 -39.38
C GLN A 621 106.76 -20.22 -39.61
N GLN A 622 105.65 -20.74 -39.06
CA GLN A 622 104.35 -20.09 -39.16
C GLN A 622 104.28 -18.80 -38.34
N LEU A 623 104.87 -18.78 -37.13
CA LEU A 623 104.93 -17.59 -36.29
C LEU A 623 105.68 -16.44 -36.98
N LEU A 624 106.76 -16.74 -37.70
CA LEU A 624 107.55 -15.75 -38.45
C LEU A 624 106.77 -15.10 -39.61
N LEU A 625 105.65 -15.70 -40.06
CA LEU A 625 104.77 -15.12 -41.08
C LEU A 625 103.69 -14.21 -40.48
N MET A 626 103.42 -14.33 -39.17
CA MET A 626 102.43 -13.49 -38.49
C MET A 626 102.96 -12.07 -38.29
N LYS A 627 102.09 -11.08 -38.47
CA LYS A 627 102.44 -9.65 -38.35
C LYS A 627 101.77 -9.02 -37.14
N GLY A 628 102.56 -8.71 -36.11
CA GLY A 628 102.11 -7.81 -35.05
C GLY A 628 101.94 -6.39 -35.58
N VAL A 629 100.81 -5.77 -35.28
CA VAL A 629 100.49 -4.40 -35.67
C VAL A 629 100.16 -3.54 -34.45
N THR A 630 100.30 -2.23 -34.61
CA THR A 630 99.66 -1.27 -33.71
C THR A 630 98.55 -0.56 -34.47
N TYR A 631 97.43 -0.33 -33.83
CA TYR A 631 96.26 0.27 -34.47
C TYR A 631 95.49 1.14 -33.48
N GLU A 632 94.65 2.03 -33.99
CA GLU A 632 93.64 2.76 -33.21
C GLU A 632 92.28 2.38 -33.78
N TRP A 633 91.27 2.26 -32.91
CA TRP A 633 89.93 1.94 -33.36
C TRP A 633 89.32 3.11 -34.14
N ASN A 634 88.73 2.81 -35.30
CA ASN A 634 87.93 3.77 -36.06
C ASN A 634 86.45 3.52 -35.78
N ASP A 635 85.99 3.92 -34.59
CA ASP A 635 84.62 3.69 -34.10
C ASP A 635 83.55 4.56 -34.79
N THR A 636 83.82 5.11 -35.98
CA THR A 636 82.81 5.80 -36.80
C THR A 636 81.94 4.85 -37.62
N ARG A 637 82.21 3.53 -37.59
CA ARG A 637 81.56 2.50 -38.41
C ARG A 637 80.71 1.49 -37.64
N SER A 638 80.69 1.53 -36.31
CA SER A 638 79.91 0.63 -35.46
C SER A 638 79.55 1.32 -34.14
N ASP A 639 78.36 1.09 -33.60
CA ASP A 639 77.90 1.67 -32.32
C ASP A 639 78.53 1.04 -31.07
N GLN A 640 79.77 0.56 -31.16
CA GLN A 640 80.48 -0.15 -30.09
C GLN A 640 81.50 0.80 -29.44
N ASP A 641 81.43 0.94 -28.11
CA ASP A 641 82.38 1.74 -27.32
C ASP A 641 83.68 0.97 -27.10
N ARG A 642 84.69 1.20 -27.94
CA ARG A 642 85.99 0.51 -27.87
C ARG A 642 87.07 1.37 -27.19
N PRO A 643 88.12 0.76 -26.60
CA PRO A 643 89.17 1.50 -25.91
C PRO A 643 89.86 2.54 -26.79
N LYS A 644 89.89 3.81 -26.35
CA LYS A 644 90.54 4.90 -27.08
C LYS A 644 92.07 4.81 -26.98
N GLY A 645 92.76 5.30 -28.02
CA GLY A 645 94.23 5.36 -28.10
C GLY A 645 94.86 4.10 -28.70
N LYS A 646 96.20 4.12 -28.80
CA LYS A 646 97.00 3.10 -29.49
C LYS A 646 96.87 1.71 -28.85
N GLN A 647 96.43 0.75 -29.65
CA GLN A 647 96.31 -0.66 -29.33
C GLN A 647 97.39 -1.49 -30.03
N TYR A 648 97.59 -2.72 -29.56
CA TYR A 648 98.53 -3.69 -30.11
C TYR A 648 97.78 -4.99 -30.41
N GLY A 649 98.07 -5.60 -31.55
CA GLY A 649 97.44 -6.87 -31.89
C GLY A 649 97.73 -7.31 -33.31
N PHE A 650 96.73 -7.93 -33.94
CA PHE A 650 96.80 -8.51 -35.28
C PHE A 650 95.64 -8.04 -36.14
N ILE A 651 95.85 -8.03 -37.46
CA ILE A 651 94.78 -7.84 -38.44
C ILE A 651 94.26 -9.23 -38.83
N ALA A 652 92.95 -9.46 -38.74
CA ALA A 652 92.35 -10.77 -39.02
C ALA A 652 92.62 -11.24 -40.46
N GLN A 653 92.63 -10.32 -41.44
CA GLN A 653 92.96 -10.60 -42.83
C GLN A 653 94.42 -11.09 -43.02
N ASP A 654 95.36 -10.54 -42.26
CA ASP A 654 96.76 -11.00 -42.30
C ASP A 654 96.89 -12.38 -41.64
N LEU A 655 96.19 -12.60 -40.53
CA LEU A 655 96.17 -13.91 -39.86
C LEU A 655 95.53 -15.00 -40.72
N GLN A 656 94.48 -14.67 -41.47
CA GLN A 656 93.79 -15.61 -42.35
C GLN A 656 94.70 -16.17 -43.46
N GLN A 657 95.74 -15.42 -43.88
CA GLN A 657 96.72 -15.91 -44.85
C GLN A 657 97.66 -16.96 -44.26
N VAL A 658 97.86 -16.95 -42.95
CA VAL A 658 98.75 -17.87 -42.23
C VAL A 658 97.95 -19.06 -41.66
N TRP A 659 96.77 -18.79 -41.10
CA TRP A 659 95.88 -19.73 -40.43
C TRP A 659 94.41 -19.45 -40.77
N PRO A 660 93.96 -19.77 -41.99
CA PRO A 660 92.60 -19.48 -42.44
C PRO A 660 91.52 -20.12 -41.57
N GLU A 661 91.79 -21.27 -40.96
CA GLU A 661 90.88 -21.98 -40.07
C GLU A 661 90.63 -21.29 -38.72
N ASN A 662 91.51 -20.38 -38.32
CA ASN A 662 91.42 -19.67 -37.04
C ASN A 662 90.75 -18.29 -37.16
N VAL A 663 90.37 -17.90 -38.38
CA VAL A 663 89.67 -16.65 -38.67
C VAL A 663 88.26 -16.98 -39.18
N SER A 664 87.26 -16.32 -38.62
CA SER A 664 85.86 -16.50 -39.00
C SER A 664 85.20 -15.15 -39.26
N GLU A 665 84.15 -15.14 -40.07
CA GLU A 665 83.35 -13.94 -40.35
C GLU A 665 82.16 -13.89 -39.39
N ASP A 666 81.89 -12.73 -38.81
CA ASP A 666 80.70 -12.51 -38.00
C ASP A 666 79.45 -12.24 -38.86
N SER A 667 78.29 -12.06 -38.22
CA SER A 667 77.02 -11.81 -38.90
C SER A 667 76.94 -10.46 -39.62
N GLU A 668 77.85 -9.53 -39.32
CA GLU A 668 77.94 -8.21 -39.95
C GLU A 668 79.02 -8.17 -41.06
N GLY A 669 79.69 -9.29 -41.31
CA GLY A 669 80.71 -9.44 -42.34
C GLY A 669 82.13 -9.09 -41.89
N TYR A 670 82.36 -8.87 -40.59
CA TYR A 670 83.70 -8.57 -40.07
C TYR A 670 84.45 -9.86 -39.74
N LEU A 671 85.72 -9.93 -40.16
CA LEU A 671 86.60 -11.03 -39.79
C LEU A 671 87.06 -10.87 -38.34
N GLN A 672 86.92 -11.96 -37.58
CA GLN A 672 87.29 -12.07 -36.18
C GLN A 672 88.15 -13.30 -35.93
N THR A 673 89.00 -13.21 -34.91
CA THR A 673 89.93 -14.27 -34.49
C THR A 673 90.09 -14.23 -32.98
N ALA A 674 90.26 -15.40 -32.37
CA ALA A 674 90.58 -15.49 -30.95
C ALA A 674 92.09 -15.32 -30.72
N TYR A 675 92.48 -14.32 -29.93
CA TYR A 675 93.89 -13.99 -29.68
C TYR A 675 94.62 -15.10 -28.89
N GLY A 676 93.96 -15.68 -27.88
CA GLY A 676 94.54 -16.75 -27.08
C GLY A 676 94.75 -18.06 -27.85
N THR A 677 94.15 -18.23 -29.03
CA THR A 677 94.39 -19.39 -29.89
C THR A 677 95.87 -19.52 -30.26
N TYR A 678 96.60 -18.41 -30.34
CA TYR A 678 97.99 -18.41 -30.79
C TYR A 678 99.02 -18.62 -29.66
N ASP A 679 98.59 -18.70 -28.39
CA ASP A 679 99.51 -18.74 -27.25
C ASP A 679 100.48 -19.92 -27.27
N HIS A 680 99.98 -21.08 -27.69
CA HIS A 680 100.79 -22.29 -27.82
C HIS A 680 101.87 -22.15 -28.90
N LEU A 681 101.64 -21.36 -29.95
CA LEU A 681 102.61 -21.10 -31.01
C LEU A 681 103.82 -20.37 -30.44
N TYR A 682 103.62 -19.38 -29.57
CA TYR A 682 104.72 -18.67 -28.94
C TYR A 682 105.60 -19.63 -28.13
N VAL A 683 104.99 -20.50 -27.33
CA VAL A 683 105.73 -21.47 -26.50
C VAL A 683 106.58 -22.39 -27.35
N GLU A 684 106.00 -23.01 -28.39
CA GLU A 684 106.72 -23.95 -29.24
C GLU A 684 107.75 -23.26 -30.14
N SER A 685 107.45 -22.06 -30.63
CA SER A 685 108.39 -21.27 -31.42
C SER A 685 109.60 -20.81 -30.60
N ILE A 686 109.40 -20.43 -29.33
CA ILE A 686 110.49 -20.07 -28.41
C ILE A 686 111.38 -21.28 -28.14
N LYS A 687 110.81 -22.49 -27.97
CA LYS A 687 111.61 -23.72 -27.84
C LYS A 687 112.49 -23.97 -29.06
N ALA A 688 111.93 -23.84 -30.27
CA ALA A 688 112.69 -23.98 -31.51
C ALA A 688 113.80 -22.92 -31.65
N LEU A 689 113.50 -21.67 -31.27
CA LEU A 689 114.48 -20.58 -31.26
C LEU A 689 115.62 -20.86 -30.27
N ASN A 690 115.29 -21.31 -29.05
CA ASN A 690 116.28 -21.67 -28.03
C ASN A 690 117.18 -22.82 -28.49
N GLN A 691 116.61 -23.84 -29.15
CA GLN A 691 117.41 -24.93 -29.72
C GLN A 691 118.36 -24.43 -30.82
N LYS A 692 117.92 -23.46 -31.64
CA LYS A 692 118.78 -22.83 -32.66
C LYS A 692 119.93 -22.04 -32.02
N ILE A 693 119.67 -21.35 -30.91
CA ILE A 693 120.69 -20.63 -30.13
C ILE A 693 121.71 -21.63 -29.55
N ILE A 694 121.27 -22.70 -28.90
CA ILE A 694 122.17 -23.75 -28.36
C ILE A 694 123.05 -24.35 -29.46
N ASN A 695 122.46 -24.64 -30.63
CA ASN A 695 123.21 -25.18 -31.77
C ASN A 695 124.26 -24.18 -32.28
N GLN A 696 123.92 -22.88 -32.32
CA GLN A 696 124.86 -21.81 -32.69
C GLN A 696 125.98 -21.62 -31.66
N GLU A 697 125.67 -21.66 -30.36
CA GLU A 697 126.67 -21.59 -29.28
C GLU A 697 127.67 -22.76 -29.35
N ASN A 698 127.18 -23.98 -29.61
CA ASN A 698 128.04 -25.15 -29.79
C ASN A 698 128.96 -25.00 -31.03
N GLN A 699 128.45 -24.45 -32.14
CA GLN A 699 129.28 -24.15 -33.32
C GLN A 699 130.34 -23.08 -33.01
N LEU A 700 129.99 -22.04 -32.26
CA LEU A 700 130.91 -20.99 -31.84
C LEU A 700 132.05 -21.57 -30.98
N LYS A 701 131.70 -22.42 -30.01
CA LYS A 701 132.66 -23.09 -29.12
C LYS A 701 133.63 -24.01 -29.87
N HIS A 702 133.14 -24.70 -30.90
CA HIS A 702 133.98 -25.52 -31.78
C HIS A 702 134.93 -24.65 -32.62
N GLN A 703 134.46 -23.51 -33.13
CA GLN A 703 135.31 -22.55 -33.85
C GLN A 703 136.37 -21.90 -32.94
N GLU A 704 136.05 -21.63 -31.67
CA GLU A 704 137.01 -21.13 -30.68
C GLU A 704 138.12 -22.15 -30.38
N GLN A 705 137.80 -23.44 -30.29
CA GLN A 705 138.80 -24.52 -30.15
C GLN A 705 139.73 -24.60 -31.35
N LEU A 706 139.19 -24.58 -32.57
CA LEU A 706 139.98 -24.53 -33.81
C LEU A 706 140.90 -23.31 -33.84
N LEU A 707 140.42 -22.15 -33.40
CA LEU A 707 141.24 -20.93 -33.33
C LEU A 707 142.36 -21.03 -32.30
N GLN A 708 142.14 -21.71 -31.17
CA GLN A 708 143.19 -21.98 -30.17
C GLN A 708 144.24 -22.96 -30.69
N GLU A 709 143.83 -24.04 -31.36
CA GLU A 709 144.74 -25.00 -31.99
C GLU A 709 145.61 -24.32 -33.05
N LEU A 710 145.01 -23.50 -33.93
CA LEU A 710 145.73 -22.74 -34.95
C LEU A 710 146.73 -21.73 -34.32
N LYS A 711 146.35 -21.09 -33.20
CA LYS A 711 147.26 -20.19 -32.46
C LYS A 711 148.42 -20.94 -31.81
N ALA A 712 148.19 -22.15 -31.31
CA ALA A 712 149.24 -23.01 -30.76
C ALA A 712 150.22 -23.46 -31.85
N GLU A 713 149.71 -23.86 -33.02
CA GLU A 713 150.52 -24.19 -34.21
C GLU A 713 151.39 -23.00 -34.66
N ILE A 714 150.82 -21.79 -34.71
CA ILE A 714 151.58 -20.57 -35.04
C ILE A 714 152.65 -20.25 -33.99
N ALA A 715 152.38 -20.50 -32.70
CA ALA A 715 153.35 -20.29 -31.62
C ALA A 715 154.51 -21.29 -31.69
N ASP A 716 154.24 -22.55 -32.09
CA ASP A 716 155.25 -23.59 -32.26
C ASP A 716 156.12 -23.33 -33.50
N ILE A 717 155.52 -22.85 -34.61
CA ILE A 717 156.27 -22.38 -35.79
C ILE A 717 157.17 -21.19 -35.43
N LYS A 718 156.69 -20.23 -34.62
CA LYS A 718 157.50 -19.09 -34.16
C LYS A 718 158.67 -19.50 -33.27
N ARG A 719 158.50 -20.51 -32.40
CA ARG A 719 159.60 -21.04 -31.56
C ARG A 719 160.69 -21.75 -32.34
N ASN A 720 160.37 -22.30 -33.50
CA ASN A 720 161.35 -22.97 -34.38
C ASN A 720 162.09 -21.99 -35.32
N LEU A 721 161.79 -20.68 -35.23
CA LEU A 721 162.36 -19.61 -36.06
C LEU A 721 163.26 -18.63 -35.29
N GLU A 722 163.44 -18.81 -33.98
CA GLU A 722 164.48 -18.18 -33.13
C GLU A 722 165.49 -19.24 -32.69
#